data_AF-A0A2K5YZL7-F1
#
_entry.id   AF-A0A2K5YZL7-F1
#
_cell.length_a   1.000
_cell.length_b   1.000
_cell.length_c   1.000
_cell.angle_alpha   90.00
_cell.angle_beta   90.00
_cell.angle_gamma   90.00
#
_symmetry.space_group_name_H-M   'P 1'
#
loop_
_entity.id
_entity.type
_entity.pdbx_description
1 polymer ?
#
loop_
_entity_poly.entity_id
_entity_poly.type
_entity_poly.pdbx_seq_one_letter_code
_entity_poly.pdbx_strand_id
1 'polypeptide(L)'
;MGIELLCLFFLFLGRNDHVQGGAQTLQVHVRQTEDYPVDLYYLMDLSASMDDDLNTIKELGSRLSKEMSKLTSNFRLGFGSFVEKPVSPFVKTTPEEIANPCSSIPYFCLPTFGFKHILPLTNDAERFNEIVKNQKISANIDTPEGGFDAIMQAAVCKEKIGWRNDSLHLLVFVSDADSHFGMDSKLAGIVIPNDGLCHLDSKNEYSMSTVLEYPTIGQLIDKLVQNNVLLIFAVTQEQVHLYENYAKLIPGATVGLLQKDSGNILQLIISAYEELRSEVELEVLGDTEGLNLSFTAICNNGTFFQHQKKCSHMKVGDTASFNVTVSIPNCERRSRHIIIKPVGLGDALELLVSPECNCDCQKEVEVNSSKCHHGNGSFQCGVCACHPGHMGPRCECGEDMLSTDSCKEAPDHPSCSGRGDCYCGQCICHLSPYGNIYGPYCQCDNFSCVRHKGLLCGDNGDCDCGECVCRSGWTGEYCNCTTSTDSCVSEDGVLCSGRGDCVCGKCVCANPGASGPTCERCPTCGDPCNSKRSCIECHLSAAGQAREECVDKCKLAGATISEEEDFSKDGSVSCSLQGENECLITFLITTDNEGKSIIHSISEKDCPKPPNIPMIMLGVSLAILLIGVVLLCIWKLLVSFHDRKEVAKFEAERSKAKWQTGTNPLYRGSTSTFKNVTYKHREKQKVDLSTDG
;
A
#
# COMPACT_ATOMS: atom_id res chain seq x y z
N MET A 1 40.52 -12.01 17.41
CA MET A 1 40.46 -12.68 18.73
C MET A 1 38.99 -12.99 18.95
N GLY A 2 38.59 -14.22 18.66
CA GLY A 2 37.19 -14.64 18.74
C GLY A 2 36.74 -14.71 20.19
N ILE A 3 35.58 -14.12 20.47
CA ILE A 3 34.93 -14.22 21.77
C ILE A 3 33.87 -15.31 21.63
N GLU A 4 34.03 -16.37 22.43
CA GLU A 4 33.02 -17.40 22.68
C GLU A 4 31.76 -16.74 23.27
N LEU A 5 30.61 -16.95 22.63
CA LEU A 5 29.32 -16.82 23.29
C LEU A 5 28.43 -18.02 22.93
N LEU A 6 28.77 -19.19 23.50
CA LEU A 6 27.87 -20.33 23.53
C LEU A 6 27.08 -20.28 24.85
N CYS A 7 26.07 -19.40 24.93
CA CYS A 7 25.13 -19.38 26.04
C CYS A 7 23.83 -20.08 25.63
N LEU A 8 23.81 -21.41 25.71
CA LEU A 8 22.58 -22.21 25.70
C LEU A 8 21.83 -21.95 27.01
N PHE A 9 20.82 -21.06 26.97
CA PHE A 9 19.90 -20.88 28.10
C PHE A 9 18.74 -21.87 27.98
N PHE A 10 18.74 -22.90 28.84
CA PHE A 10 17.55 -23.73 29.08
C PHE A 10 16.61 -22.98 30.02
N LEU A 11 15.44 -22.57 29.50
CA LEU A 11 14.42 -21.87 30.29
C LEU A 11 13.36 -22.86 30.77
N PHE A 12 13.35 -23.06 32.09
CA PHE A 12 12.27 -23.77 32.79
C PHE A 12 11.18 -22.78 33.19
N LEU A 13 10.01 -22.88 32.58
CA LEU A 13 8.81 -22.11 32.95
C LEU A 13 8.13 -22.79 34.13
N GLY A 14 8.63 -22.55 35.35
CA GLY A 14 8.17 -23.21 36.57
C GLY A 14 7.62 -22.26 37.65
N ARG A 15 6.30 -22.32 37.83
CA ARG A 15 5.51 -22.17 39.07
C ARG A 15 5.45 -20.80 39.76
N ASN A 16 4.39 -20.05 39.46
CA ASN A 16 3.64 -19.27 40.45
C ASN A 16 2.20 -19.79 40.46
N ASP A 17 1.59 -19.82 41.65
CA ASP A 17 0.39 -20.57 41.98
C ASP A 17 -0.79 -20.40 41.00
N HIS A 18 -1.37 -21.54 40.59
CA HIS A 18 -2.71 -21.68 40.01
C HIS A 18 -3.09 -20.84 38.77
N VAL A 19 -2.24 -20.73 37.74
CA VAL A 19 -2.69 -20.25 36.42
C VAL A 19 -2.02 -21.03 35.28
N GLN A 20 -2.82 -21.72 34.45
CA GLN A 20 -2.41 -22.03 33.08
C GLN A 20 -2.20 -20.69 32.36
N GLY A 21 -0.95 -20.34 32.03
CA GLY A 21 -0.61 -19.05 31.40
C GLY A 21 0.65 -18.36 31.95
N GLY A 22 1.66 -19.11 32.42
CA GLY A 22 2.92 -18.52 32.88
C GLY A 22 3.64 -17.71 31.80
N ALA A 23 4.07 -16.50 32.16
CA ALA A 23 4.86 -15.62 31.31
C ALA A 23 6.25 -15.43 31.91
N GLN A 24 7.29 -15.44 31.09
CA GLN A 24 8.67 -15.22 31.51
C GLN A 24 9.33 -14.14 30.67
N THR A 25 10.01 -13.21 31.33
CA THR A 25 10.73 -12.11 30.66
C THR A 25 12.23 -12.38 30.63
N LEU A 26 12.83 -12.15 29.47
CA LEU A 26 14.25 -12.30 29.16
C LEU A 26 14.83 -10.94 28.79
N GLN A 27 16.07 -10.67 29.19
CA GLN A 27 16.79 -9.49 28.71
C GLN A 27 17.77 -9.87 27.60
N VAL A 28 17.65 -9.18 26.46
CA VAL A 28 18.55 -9.31 25.32
C VAL A 28 19.32 -8.00 25.17
N HIS A 29 20.66 -8.08 25.13
CA HIS A 29 21.52 -6.92 24.92
C HIS A 29 22.16 -6.99 23.55
N VAL A 30 22.02 -5.92 22.76
CA VAL A 30 22.58 -5.80 21.42
C VAL A 30 23.51 -4.61 21.38
N ARG A 31 24.73 -4.82 20.89
CA ARG A 31 25.73 -3.77 20.69
C ARG A 31 26.32 -3.89 19.30
N GLN A 32 26.36 -2.78 18.57
CA GLN A 32 27.06 -2.72 17.30
C GLN A 32 28.56 -2.47 17.52
N THR A 33 29.42 -3.31 16.93
CA THR A 33 30.88 -3.13 16.97
C THR A 33 31.33 -1.96 16.09
N GLU A 34 32.37 -1.23 16.50
CA GLU A 34 32.88 -0.05 15.77
C GLU A 34 33.31 -0.36 14.34
N ASP A 35 34.07 -1.44 14.16
CA ASP A 35 34.53 -1.91 12.84
C ASP A 35 33.85 -3.25 12.53
N TYR A 36 32.90 -3.23 11.58
CA TYR A 36 32.19 -4.42 11.10
C TYR A 36 32.38 -4.55 9.58
N PRO A 37 32.65 -5.76 9.04
CA PRO A 37 32.81 -5.95 7.60
C PRO A 37 31.54 -5.58 6.83
N VAL A 38 31.72 -5.00 5.65
CA VAL A 38 30.59 -4.59 4.78
C VAL A 38 30.78 -5.19 3.39
N ASP A 39 29.74 -5.86 2.92
CA ASP A 39 29.62 -6.32 1.55
C ASP A 39 28.55 -5.46 0.87
N LEU A 40 28.88 -4.87 -0.28
CA LEU A 40 27.96 -4.05 -1.06
C LEU A 40 27.78 -4.64 -2.45
N TYR A 41 26.56 -5.01 -2.78
CA TYR A 41 26.21 -5.47 -4.12
C TYR A 41 25.41 -4.39 -4.85
N TYR A 42 25.99 -3.83 -5.89
CA TYR A 42 25.39 -2.78 -6.70
C TYR A 42 24.53 -3.42 -7.78
N LEU A 43 23.22 -3.27 -7.66
CA LEU A 43 22.24 -3.83 -8.58
C LEU A 43 21.60 -2.70 -9.39
N MET A 44 21.93 -2.66 -10.67
CA MET A 44 21.60 -1.52 -11.53
C MET A 44 20.65 -1.89 -12.66
N ASP A 45 19.68 -1.02 -12.85
CA ASP A 45 18.88 -0.92 -14.06
C ASP A 45 19.76 -0.55 -15.27
N LEU A 46 19.64 -1.30 -16.36
CA LEU A 46 20.32 -1.04 -17.63
C LEU A 46 19.35 -0.76 -18.77
N SER A 47 18.15 -0.27 -18.47
CA SER A 47 17.25 0.28 -19.48
C SER A 47 17.84 1.52 -20.16
N ALA A 48 17.20 1.96 -21.24
CA ALA A 48 17.76 2.99 -22.10
C ALA A 48 17.82 4.38 -21.43
N SER A 49 16.99 4.62 -20.40
CA SER A 49 17.02 5.85 -19.61
C SER A 49 18.29 5.97 -18.77
N MET A 50 18.90 4.85 -18.36
CA MET A 50 20.06 4.81 -17.46
C MET A 50 21.43 5.00 -18.16
N ASP A 51 21.46 5.48 -19.41
CA ASP A 51 22.73 5.64 -20.17
C ASP A 51 23.62 6.75 -19.60
N ASP A 52 23.06 7.86 -19.15
CA ASP A 52 23.79 8.94 -18.49
C ASP A 52 24.28 8.53 -17.10
N ASP A 53 23.49 7.80 -16.31
CA ASP A 53 23.92 7.19 -15.05
C ASP A 53 25.14 6.27 -15.27
N LEU A 54 25.10 5.41 -16.29
CA LEU A 54 26.22 4.53 -16.62
C LEU A 54 27.51 5.32 -16.92
N ASN A 55 27.41 6.56 -17.39
CA ASN A 55 28.57 7.42 -17.63
C ASN A 55 29.17 7.99 -16.34
N THR A 56 28.35 8.32 -15.33
CA THR A 56 28.84 8.89 -14.06
C THR A 56 29.46 7.84 -13.14
N ILE A 57 28.94 6.61 -13.17
CA ILE A 57 29.37 5.54 -12.26
C ILE A 57 30.67 4.82 -12.67
N LYS A 58 31.27 5.17 -13.81
CA LYS A 58 32.53 4.55 -14.31
C LYS A 58 33.72 4.66 -13.36
N GLU A 59 33.69 5.62 -12.45
CA GLU A 59 34.69 5.83 -11.40
C GLU A 59 34.14 5.61 -9.99
N LEU A 60 32.88 5.19 -9.85
CA LEU A 60 32.22 5.08 -8.55
C LEU A 60 32.92 4.07 -7.64
N GLY A 61 33.37 2.93 -8.17
CA GLY A 61 33.97 1.86 -7.36
C GLY A 61 35.17 2.32 -6.54
N SER A 62 36.10 3.04 -7.17
CA SER A 62 37.29 3.59 -6.47
C SER A 62 36.93 4.65 -5.43
N ARG A 63 35.99 5.56 -5.75
CA ARG A 63 35.53 6.61 -4.83
C ARG A 63 34.78 6.03 -3.64
N LEU A 64 33.91 5.06 -3.90
CA LEU A 64 33.13 4.36 -2.88
C LEU A 64 34.04 3.57 -1.95
N SER A 65 34.98 2.79 -2.49
CA SER A 65 35.95 2.07 -1.67
C SER A 65 36.76 3.01 -0.77
N LYS A 66 37.17 4.18 -1.28
CA LYS A 66 37.88 5.20 -0.51
C LYS A 66 37.05 5.79 0.62
N GLU A 67 35.79 6.12 0.39
CA GLU A 67 34.92 6.65 1.45
C GLU A 67 34.52 5.58 2.47
N MET A 68 34.18 4.37 2.01
CA MET A 68 33.86 3.24 2.88
C MET A 68 35.05 2.79 3.74
N SER A 69 36.29 2.96 3.25
CA SER A 69 37.50 2.67 4.04
C SER A 69 37.65 3.53 5.31
N LYS A 70 36.93 4.66 5.40
CA LYS A 70 36.88 5.50 6.61
C LYS A 70 35.96 4.91 7.69
N LEU A 71 35.00 4.07 7.28
CA LEU A 71 33.95 3.52 8.14
C LEU A 71 34.22 2.05 8.52
N THR A 72 34.79 1.27 7.60
CA THR A 72 35.11 -0.14 7.81
C THR A 72 36.47 -0.48 7.23
N SER A 73 37.23 -1.32 7.91
CA SER A 73 38.51 -1.79 7.39
C SER A 73 38.36 -2.85 6.30
N ASN A 74 37.18 -3.47 6.17
CA ASN A 74 36.97 -4.65 5.34
C ASN A 74 35.71 -4.53 4.48
N PHE A 75 35.89 -3.89 3.33
CA PHE A 75 34.85 -3.60 2.36
C PHE A 75 34.99 -4.45 1.09
N ARG A 76 33.89 -5.06 0.63
CA ARG A 76 33.79 -5.68 -0.70
C ARG A 76 32.67 -5.06 -1.52
N LEU A 77 32.89 -5.03 -2.82
CA LEU A 77 31.92 -4.56 -3.80
C LEU A 77 31.70 -5.58 -4.91
N GLY A 78 30.45 -5.69 -5.35
CA GLY A 78 29.99 -6.54 -6.45
C GLY A 78 29.05 -5.77 -7.37
N PHE A 79 28.76 -6.33 -8.55
CA PHE A 79 27.92 -5.69 -9.56
C PHE A 79 27.01 -6.70 -10.26
N GLY A 80 25.75 -6.31 -10.43
CA GLY A 80 24.77 -6.99 -11.27
C GLY A 80 23.91 -5.99 -12.00
N SER A 81 23.27 -6.46 -13.08
CA SER A 81 22.38 -5.63 -13.88
C SER A 81 21.08 -6.34 -14.19
N PHE A 82 20.01 -5.59 -14.36
CA PHE A 82 18.69 -6.09 -14.78
C PHE A 82 18.04 -5.13 -15.77
N VAL A 83 17.03 -5.65 -16.49
CA VAL A 83 16.12 -4.84 -17.33
C VAL A 83 14.73 -5.44 -17.20
N GLU A 84 14.40 -6.47 -17.97
CA GLU A 84 13.06 -7.06 -17.96
C GLU A 84 13.06 -8.49 -18.54
N LYS A 85 12.06 -9.29 -18.19
CA LYS A 85 11.77 -10.59 -18.78
C LYS A 85 11.73 -10.47 -20.32
N PRO A 86 12.58 -11.20 -21.05
CA PRO A 86 12.71 -11.07 -22.51
C PRO A 86 11.58 -11.81 -23.25
N VAL A 87 10.32 -11.47 -22.95
CA VAL A 87 9.11 -12.10 -23.48
C VAL A 87 8.07 -11.02 -23.78
N SER A 88 7.22 -11.24 -24.79
CA SER A 88 6.05 -10.39 -25.05
C SER A 88 5.04 -10.50 -23.89
N PRO A 89 4.39 -9.41 -23.45
CA PRO A 89 4.33 -8.08 -24.07
C PRO A 89 5.39 -7.08 -23.59
N PHE A 90 6.29 -7.45 -22.69
CA PHE A 90 7.30 -6.56 -22.12
C PHE A 90 8.36 -6.12 -23.13
N VAL A 91 8.65 -6.98 -24.11
CA VAL A 91 9.65 -6.74 -25.17
C VAL A 91 9.06 -6.98 -26.56
N LYS A 92 9.53 -6.23 -27.56
CA LYS A 92 9.14 -6.44 -28.96
C LYS A 92 9.82 -7.70 -29.49
N THR A 93 9.03 -8.62 -30.03
CA THR A 93 9.53 -9.92 -30.53
C THR A 93 9.74 -9.95 -32.06
N THR A 94 9.79 -8.80 -32.70
CA THR A 94 10.18 -8.68 -34.11
C THR A 94 11.69 -8.93 -34.27
N PRO A 95 12.16 -9.59 -35.35
CA PRO A 95 13.56 -9.99 -35.47
C PRO A 95 14.58 -8.84 -35.40
N GLU A 96 14.22 -7.66 -35.91
CA GLU A 96 15.07 -6.47 -35.87
C GLU A 96 15.21 -5.93 -34.43
N GLU A 97 14.11 -5.84 -33.69
CA GLU A 97 14.06 -5.40 -32.29
C GLU A 97 14.65 -6.42 -31.31
N ILE A 98 14.54 -7.73 -31.57
CA ILE A 98 15.21 -8.74 -30.74
C ILE A 98 16.73 -8.57 -30.81
N ALA A 99 17.26 -8.25 -32.00
CA ALA A 99 18.69 -8.03 -32.19
C ALA A 99 19.16 -6.68 -31.61
N ASN A 100 18.35 -5.63 -31.77
CA ASN A 100 18.58 -4.31 -31.20
C ASN A 100 17.24 -3.69 -30.76
N PRO A 101 16.88 -3.69 -29.47
CA PRO A 101 15.58 -3.19 -29.02
C PRO A 101 15.43 -1.67 -29.19
N CYS A 102 16.54 -0.98 -29.44
CA CYS A 102 16.57 0.44 -29.74
C CYS A 102 16.50 0.75 -31.24
N SER A 103 16.23 -0.22 -32.14
CA SER A 103 16.17 -0.06 -33.61
C SER A 103 15.33 1.14 -34.09
N SER A 104 14.27 1.51 -33.36
CA SER A 104 13.40 2.64 -33.68
C SER A 104 14.07 4.01 -33.50
N ILE A 105 15.20 4.04 -32.79
CA ILE A 105 16.06 5.19 -32.52
C ILE A 105 17.43 4.88 -33.16
N PRO A 106 18.20 5.86 -33.68
CA PRO A 106 19.54 5.59 -34.23
C PRO A 106 20.57 5.33 -33.12
N TYR A 107 20.29 4.38 -32.22
CA TYR A 107 21.12 3.97 -31.10
C TYR A 107 21.27 2.45 -31.08
N PHE A 108 22.42 1.96 -30.61
CA PHE A 108 22.69 0.53 -30.47
C PHE A 108 22.54 0.12 -29.00
N CYS A 109 21.62 -0.80 -28.75
CA CYS A 109 21.37 -1.38 -27.44
C CYS A 109 21.57 -2.90 -27.49
N LEU A 110 21.96 -3.49 -26.36
CA LEU A 110 22.01 -4.95 -26.24
C LEU A 110 20.60 -5.54 -26.25
N PRO A 111 20.44 -6.81 -26.65
CA PRO A 111 19.17 -7.53 -26.47
C PRO A 111 18.71 -7.54 -25.01
N THR A 112 17.41 -7.42 -24.80
CA THR A 112 16.80 -7.40 -23.46
C THR A 112 17.09 -8.69 -22.70
N PHE A 113 17.31 -8.57 -21.40
CA PHE A 113 17.58 -9.68 -20.50
C PHE A 113 16.96 -9.42 -19.13
N GLY A 114 16.63 -10.48 -18.39
CA GLY A 114 16.06 -10.37 -17.05
C GLY A 114 17.07 -9.87 -16.02
N PHE A 115 17.94 -10.76 -15.54
CA PHE A 115 19.00 -10.44 -14.59
C PHE A 115 20.32 -11.11 -14.99
N LYS A 116 21.42 -10.34 -14.88
CA LYS A 116 22.80 -10.81 -15.09
C LYS A 116 23.67 -10.44 -13.90
N HIS A 117 24.27 -11.47 -13.30
CA HIS A 117 25.32 -11.30 -12.33
C HIS A 117 26.68 -11.17 -13.03
N ILE A 118 27.44 -10.12 -12.74
CA ILE A 118 28.65 -9.78 -13.51
C ILE A 118 29.91 -9.86 -12.66
N LEU A 119 29.91 -9.22 -11.49
CA LEU A 119 31.06 -9.17 -10.58
C LEU A 119 30.67 -9.75 -9.21
N PRO A 120 31.24 -10.90 -8.81
CA PRO A 120 31.21 -11.39 -7.44
C PRO A 120 31.86 -10.40 -6.47
N LEU A 121 31.40 -10.42 -5.22
CA LEU A 121 31.92 -9.55 -4.15
C LEU A 121 33.43 -9.72 -3.97
N THR A 122 34.19 -8.67 -4.29
CA THR A 122 35.65 -8.64 -4.24
C THR A 122 36.16 -7.40 -3.50
N ASN A 123 37.40 -7.44 -3.02
CA ASN A 123 38.07 -6.26 -2.44
C ASN A 123 38.67 -5.34 -3.53
N ASP A 124 38.73 -5.79 -4.79
CA ASP A 124 39.33 -5.05 -5.90
C ASP A 124 38.34 -4.04 -6.51
N ALA A 125 38.45 -2.79 -6.06
CA ALA A 125 37.63 -1.69 -6.54
C ALA A 125 37.92 -1.26 -7.98
N GLU A 126 39.13 -1.52 -8.49
CA GLU A 126 39.46 -1.20 -9.88
C GLU A 126 38.76 -2.18 -10.84
N ARG A 127 38.63 -3.44 -10.42
CA ARG A 127 37.88 -4.43 -11.20
C ARG A 127 36.43 -4.03 -11.42
N PHE A 128 35.80 -3.38 -10.44
CA PHE A 128 34.46 -2.82 -10.59
C PHE A 128 34.44 -1.74 -11.69
N ASN A 129 35.35 -0.77 -11.63
CA ASN A 129 35.43 0.31 -12.62
C ASN A 129 35.62 -0.23 -14.05
N GLU A 130 36.47 -1.25 -14.23
CA GLU A 130 36.68 -1.91 -15.51
C GLU A 130 35.40 -2.55 -16.06
N ILE A 131 34.65 -3.24 -15.20
CA ILE A 131 33.43 -3.96 -15.59
C ILE A 131 32.31 -2.99 -15.94
N VAL A 132 32.12 -1.94 -15.14
CA VAL A 132 31.09 -0.92 -15.37
C VAL A 132 31.35 -0.19 -16.70
N LYS A 133 32.60 0.14 -17.02
CA LYS A 133 32.95 0.76 -18.33
C LYS A 133 32.59 -0.10 -19.54
N ASN A 134 32.53 -1.43 -19.36
CA ASN A 134 32.22 -2.37 -20.43
C ASN A 134 30.71 -2.66 -20.57
N GLN A 135 29.88 -2.20 -19.62
CA GLN A 135 28.44 -2.38 -19.73
C GLN A 135 27.84 -1.52 -20.85
N LYS A 136 26.69 -1.97 -21.32
CA LYS A 136 25.87 -1.30 -22.34
C LYS A 136 24.42 -1.42 -21.93
N ILE A 137 23.67 -0.37 -22.19
CA ILE A 137 22.22 -0.33 -22.00
C ILE A 137 21.49 -1.31 -22.94
N SER A 138 20.28 -1.65 -22.54
CA SER A 138 19.27 -2.37 -23.30
C SER A 138 17.97 -1.54 -23.29
N ALA A 139 16.86 -2.14 -23.70
CA ALA A 139 15.55 -1.49 -23.64
C ALA A 139 14.42 -2.52 -23.50
N ASN A 140 13.30 -2.05 -22.97
CA ASN A 140 11.98 -2.69 -22.84
C ASN A 140 10.90 -1.79 -23.47
N ILE A 141 9.67 -2.28 -23.59
CA ILE A 141 8.55 -1.51 -24.15
C ILE A 141 7.85 -0.69 -23.08
N ASP A 142 7.52 -1.36 -21.98
CA ASP A 142 6.71 -0.83 -20.92
C ASP A 142 7.55 -0.14 -19.86
N THR A 143 6.88 0.60 -18.98
CA THR A 143 7.56 1.43 -17.97
C THR A 143 8.02 0.65 -16.75
N PRO A 144 7.30 -0.36 -16.21
CA PRO A 144 7.83 -1.11 -15.08
C PRO A 144 8.92 -2.09 -15.53
N GLU A 145 9.83 -2.39 -14.61
CA GLU A 145 11.01 -3.23 -14.88
C GLU A 145 11.08 -4.48 -14.00
N GLY A 146 11.95 -5.41 -14.39
CA GLY A 146 12.12 -6.72 -13.76
C GLY A 146 13.02 -6.70 -12.52
N GLY A 147 13.10 -5.57 -11.82
CA GLY A 147 14.03 -5.36 -10.72
C GLY A 147 13.88 -6.35 -9.57
N PHE A 148 12.66 -6.77 -9.27
CA PHE A 148 12.38 -7.71 -8.18
C PHE A 148 12.91 -9.12 -8.42
N ASP A 149 12.94 -9.60 -9.68
CA ASP A 149 13.61 -10.87 -10.03
C ASP A 149 15.10 -10.79 -9.66
N ALA A 150 15.72 -9.64 -9.93
CA ALA A 150 17.12 -9.43 -9.70
C ALA A 150 17.47 -9.33 -8.20
N ILE A 151 16.63 -8.64 -7.40
CA ILE A 151 16.77 -8.61 -5.93
C ILE A 151 16.68 -10.03 -5.36
N MET A 152 15.69 -10.82 -5.80
CA MET A 152 15.51 -12.20 -5.32
C MET A 152 16.75 -13.06 -5.62
N GLN A 153 17.23 -13.03 -6.87
CA GLN A 153 18.41 -13.82 -7.25
C GLN A 153 19.68 -13.36 -6.52
N ALA A 154 19.87 -12.04 -6.36
CA ALA A 154 21.02 -11.50 -5.64
C ALA A 154 20.99 -11.83 -4.13
N ALA A 155 19.81 -11.98 -3.53
CA ALA A 155 19.68 -12.40 -2.13
C ALA A 155 19.89 -13.91 -1.94
N VAL A 156 19.30 -14.75 -2.80
CA VAL A 156 19.29 -16.21 -2.62
C VAL A 156 20.57 -16.89 -3.13
N CYS A 157 21.19 -16.38 -4.20
CA CYS A 157 22.39 -16.96 -4.81
C CYS A 157 23.68 -16.66 -4.01
N LYS A 158 23.72 -16.98 -2.71
CA LYS A 158 24.81 -16.64 -1.78
C LYS A 158 26.19 -16.97 -2.30
N GLU A 159 26.38 -18.19 -2.82
CA GLU A 159 27.69 -18.65 -3.28
C GLU A 159 28.18 -17.91 -4.54
N LYS A 160 27.26 -17.57 -5.46
CA LYS A 160 27.62 -16.88 -6.70
C LYS A 160 27.92 -15.40 -6.46
N ILE A 161 27.06 -14.74 -5.69
CA ILE A 161 27.26 -13.33 -5.32
C ILE A 161 28.46 -13.20 -4.39
N GLY A 162 28.62 -14.14 -3.46
CA GLY A 162 29.76 -14.26 -2.56
C GLY A 162 29.59 -13.56 -1.22
N TRP A 163 28.36 -13.46 -0.69
CA TRP A 163 28.07 -12.87 0.63
C TRP A 163 28.87 -13.58 1.74
N ARG A 164 29.54 -12.83 2.63
CA ARG A 164 30.18 -13.41 3.83
C ARG A 164 29.09 -13.87 4.82
N ASN A 165 29.45 -14.66 5.82
CA ASN A 165 28.51 -14.94 6.92
C ASN A 165 28.47 -13.78 7.93
N ASP A 166 29.63 -13.21 8.27
CA ASP A 166 29.78 -12.22 9.34
C ASP A 166 30.04 -10.82 8.76
N SER A 167 29.09 -10.30 7.98
CA SER A 167 29.17 -8.95 7.41
C SER A 167 27.79 -8.33 7.22
N LEU A 168 27.75 -7.00 7.05
CA LEU A 168 26.54 -6.31 6.63
C LEU A 168 26.39 -6.48 5.12
N HIS A 169 25.26 -7.05 4.69
CA HIS A 169 24.95 -7.26 3.27
C HIS A 169 24.09 -6.12 2.77
N LEU A 170 24.71 -5.14 2.12
CA LEU A 170 24.01 -4.01 1.53
C LEU A 170 23.72 -4.32 0.06
N LEU A 171 22.44 -4.40 -0.29
CA LEU A 171 22.00 -4.54 -1.68
C LEU A 171 21.45 -3.20 -2.14
N VAL A 172 22.21 -2.52 -3.01
CA VAL A 172 21.83 -1.20 -3.52
C VAL A 172 21.09 -1.39 -4.83
N PHE A 173 19.78 -1.16 -4.81
CA PHE A 173 18.91 -1.21 -5.97
C PHE A 173 18.81 0.17 -6.60
N VAL A 174 19.18 0.30 -7.88
CA VAL A 174 19.23 1.57 -8.60
C VAL A 174 18.35 1.50 -9.84
N SER A 175 17.32 2.34 -9.91
CA SER A 175 16.40 2.45 -11.05
C SER A 175 15.70 3.80 -11.08
N ASP A 176 15.28 4.25 -12.25
CA ASP A 176 14.46 5.44 -12.47
C ASP A 176 12.98 5.11 -12.80
N ALA A 177 12.58 3.85 -12.62
CA ALA A 177 11.27 3.34 -12.99
C ALA A 177 10.61 2.47 -11.89
N ASP A 178 9.34 2.11 -12.13
CA ASP A 178 8.60 1.19 -11.25
C ASP A 178 9.08 -0.26 -11.45
N SER A 179 8.76 -1.17 -10.53
CA SER A 179 9.11 -2.59 -10.62
C SER A 179 7.87 -3.47 -10.74
N HIS A 180 7.91 -4.45 -11.64
CA HIS A 180 6.91 -5.52 -11.70
C HIS A 180 6.96 -6.44 -10.48
N PHE A 181 5.80 -6.97 -10.07
CA PHE A 181 5.71 -7.86 -8.91
C PHE A 181 4.64 -8.95 -9.08
N GLY A 182 4.88 -10.11 -8.46
CA GLY A 182 3.94 -11.23 -8.45
C GLY A 182 3.36 -11.58 -9.81
N MET A 183 2.04 -11.37 -9.95
CA MET A 183 1.22 -11.88 -11.06
C MET A 183 1.27 -11.04 -12.34
N ASP A 184 2.05 -9.95 -12.41
CA ASP A 184 2.15 -9.12 -13.62
C ASP A 184 2.59 -9.92 -14.86
N SER A 185 3.45 -10.92 -14.63
CA SER A 185 3.95 -11.84 -15.66
C SER A 185 2.86 -12.71 -16.30
N LYS A 186 1.64 -12.76 -15.72
CA LYS A 186 0.48 -13.42 -16.31
C LYS A 186 0.14 -12.87 -17.69
N LEU A 187 0.44 -11.58 -17.94
CA LEU A 187 0.28 -10.96 -19.26
C LEU A 187 1.18 -11.61 -20.33
N ALA A 188 2.36 -12.10 -19.94
CA ALA A 188 3.28 -12.86 -20.78
C ALA A 188 2.99 -14.38 -20.82
N GLY A 189 1.89 -14.83 -20.19
CA GLY A 189 1.55 -16.25 -20.08
C GLY A 189 2.38 -17.02 -19.05
N ILE A 190 3.12 -16.32 -18.19
CA ILE A 190 3.91 -16.92 -17.12
C ILE A 190 3.06 -16.96 -15.85
N VAL A 191 2.75 -18.17 -15.39
CA VAL A 191 1.79 -18.44 -14.29
C VAL A 191 2.33 -19.41 -13.24
N ILE A 192 3.66 -19.63 -13.24
CA ILE A 192 4.33 -20.48 -12.26
C ILE A 192 4.94 -19.56 -11.20
N PRO A 193 4.43 -19.55 -9.96
CA PRO A 193 4.92 -18.66 -8.92
C PRO A 193 6.42 -18.78 -8.71
N ASN A 194 7.07 -17.66 -8.36
CA ASN A 194 8.47 -17.65 -7.97
C ASN A 194 8.71 -18.63 -6.80
N ASP A 195 9.77 -19.43 -6.86
CA ASP A 195 10.06 -20.46 -5.86
C ASP A 195 11.04 -19.99 -4.76
N GLY A 196 11.59 -18.78 -4.88
CA GLY A 196 12.58 -18.24 -3.95
C GLY A 196 13.90 -19.01 -3.95
N LEU A 197 14.27 -19.66 -5.06
CA LEU A 197 15.52 -20.41 -5.24
C LEU A 197 16.49 -19.69 -6.20
N CYS A 198 17.76 -20.11 -6.16
CA CYS A 198 18.79 -19.59 -7.06
C CYS A 198 18.75 -20.31 -8.42
N HIS A 199 18.59 -19.55 -9.50
CA HIS A 199 18.57 -20.05 -10.89
C HIS A 199 19.50 -19.26 -11.81
N LEU A 200 20.68 -18.90 -11.30
CA LEU A 200 21.76 -18.37 -12.13
C LEU A 200 22.48 -19.51 -12.86
N ASP A 201 22.50 -19.47 -14.18
CA ASP A 201 23.17 -20.49 -14.99
C ASP A 201 24.71 -20.34 -14.97
N SER A 202 25.43 -21.19 -15.73
CA SER A 202 26.89 -21.11 -15.84
C SER A 202 27.41 -19.82 -16.50
N LYS A 203 26.55 -19.05 -17.16
CA LYS A 203 26.85 -17.75 -17.76
C LYS A 203 26.49 -16.58 -16.83
N ASN A 204 26.09 -16.88 -15.60
CA ASN A 204 25.62 -15.93 -14.60
C ASN A 204 24.38 -15.13 -15.03
N GLU A 205 23.51 -15.73 -15.84
CA GLU A 205 22.23 -15.15 -16.24
C GLU A 205 21.08 -15.89 -15.57
N TYR A 206 20.00 -15.18 -15.27
CA TYR A 206 18.80 -15.76 -14.66
C TYR A 206 18.02 -16.58 -15.68
N SER A 207 18.18 -17.91 -15.61
CA SER A 207 17.64 -18.83 -16.62
C SER A 207 16.13 -19.00 -16.54
N MET A 208 15.52 -18.70 -15.38
CA MET A 208 14.09 -18.86 -15.15
C MET A 208 13.28 -17.58 -15.37
N SER A 209 13.89 -16.51 -15.91
CA SER A 209 13.22 -15.23 -16.20
C SER A 209 11.96 -15.38 -17.06
N THR A 210 11.96 -16.34 -17.99
CA THR A 210 10.85 -16.60 -18.92
C THR A 210 9.90 -17.72 -18.47
N VAL A 211 10.10 -18.29 -17.28
CA VAL A 211 9.37 -19.46 -16.77
C VAL A 211 8.66 -19.18 -15.46
N LEU A 212 9.29 -18.43 -14.56
CA LEU A 212 8.75 -18.09 -13.24
C LEU A 212 8.19 -16.67 -13.20
N GLU A 213 7.13 -16.49 -12.43
CA GLU A 213 6.56 -15.18 -12.11
C GLU A 213 7.58 -14.29 -11.37
N TYR A 214 7.31 -12.98 -11.33
CA TYR A 214 8.05 -12.08 -10.45
C TYR A 214 7.81 -12.48 -8.99
N PRO A 215 8.78 -12.29 -8.09
CA PRO A 215 8.54 -12.55 -6.68
C PRO A 215 7.52 -11.56 -6.11
N THR A 216 6.73 -12.03 -5.16
CA THR A 216 5.87 -11.15 -4.36
C THR A 216 6.69 -10.42 -3.29
N ILE A 217 6.16 -9.30 -2.78
CA ILE A 217 6.81 -8.56 -1.68
C ILE A 217 7.01 -9.48 -0.45
N GLY A 218 6.03 -10.34 -0.13
CA GLY A 218 6.16 -11.30 0.98
C GLY A 218 7.29 -12.32 0.79
N GLN A 219 7.49 -12.82 -0.43
CA GLN A 219 8.61 -13.71 -0.75
C GLN A 219 9.95 -13.00 -0.69
N LEU A 220 10.02 -11.75 -1.16
CA LEU A 220 11.22 -10.93 -1.02
C LEU A 220 11.56 -10.71 0.46
N ILE A 221 10.58 -10.35 1.30
CA ILE A 221 10.79 -10.18 2.75
C ILE A 221 11.35 -11.46 3.36
N ASP A 222 10.72 -12.61 3.10
CA ASP A 222 11.19 -13.91 3.62
C ASP A 222 12.66 -14.16 3.27
N LYS A 223 13.04 -13.97 2.00
CA LYS A 223 14.41 -14.24 1.54
C LYS A 223 15.43 -13.19 1.93
N LEU A 224 15.06 -11.91 2.00
CA LEU A 224 15.95 -10.85 2.47
C LEU A 224 16.26 -11.05 3.97
N VAL A 225 15.24 -11.33 4.79
CA VAL A 225 15.38 -11.61 6.23
C VAL A 225 16.19 -12.89 6.47
N GLN A 226 15.86 -13.97 5.76
CA GLN A 226 16.57 -15.25 5.86
C GLN A 226 18.06 -15.14 5.47
N ASN A 227 18.37 -14.29 4.48
CA ASN A 227 19.73 -14.13 3.96
C ASN A 227 20.45 -12.91 4.54
N ASN A 228 19.83 -12.23 5.50
CA ASN A 228 20.37 -11.08 6.20
C ASN A 228 20.81 -9.95 5.26
N VAL A 229 20.01 -9.69 4.22
CA VAL A 229 20.28 -8.68 3.18
C VAL A 229 19.46 -7.42 3.46
N LEU A 230 20.14 -6.30 3.57
CA LEU A 230 19.56 -4.97 3.76
C LEU A 230 19.43 -4.28 2.41
N LEU A 231 18.20 -3.94 2.05
CA LEU A 231 17.86 -3.39 0.74
C LEU A 231 17.86 -1.86 0.79
N ILE A 232 18.61 -1.23 -0.11
CA ILE A 232 18.65 0.22 -0.26
C ILE A 232 18.05 0.56 -1.63
N PHE A 233 16.89 1.19 -1.64
CA PHE A 233 16.28 1.70 -2.86
C PHE A 233 16.84 3.09 -3.17
N ALA A 234 17.72 3.18 -4.16
CA ALA A 234 18.18 4.44 -4.73
C ALA A 234 17.38 4.72 -6.00
N VAL A 235 16.34 5.55 -5.89
CA VAL A 235 15.37 5.78 -6.97
C VAL A 235 15.16 7.26 -7.22
N THR A 236 14.80 7.62 -8.46
CA THR A 236 14.57 9.03 -8.80
C THR A 236 13.30 9.60 -8.17
N GLN A 237 13.17 10.93 -8.17
CA GLN A 237 12.12 11.66 -7.46
C GLN A 237 10.69 11.19 -7.77
N GLU A 238 10.43 10.77 -9.02
CA GLU A 238 9.10 10.32 -9.45
C GLU A 238 8.69 9.01 -8.77
N GLN A 239 9.65 8.17 -8.37
CA GLN A 239 9.42 6.86 -7.78
C GLN A 239 9.59 6.81 -6.25
N VAL A 240 10.18 7.85 -5.64
CA VAL A 240 10.49 7.86 -4.19
C VAL A 240 9.29 7.44 -3.34
N HIS A 241 8.12 8.05 -3.54
CA HIS A 241 6.93 7.75 -2.74
C HIS A 241 6.44 6.31 -2.88
N LEU A 242 6.64 5.70 -4.05
CA LEU A 242 6.25 4.31 -4.30
C LEU A 242 7.17 3.36 -3.53
N TYR A 243 8.49 3.54 -3.65
CA TYR A 243 9.46 2.69 -2.96
C TYR A 243 9.51 2.96 -1.45
N GLU A 244 9.16 4.15 -0.96
CA GLU A 244 8.93 4.42 0.47
C GLU A 244 7.82 3.53 1.04
N ASN A 245 6.76 3.29 0.26
CA ASN A 245 5.69 2.40 0.70
C ASN A 245 6.12 0.92 0.68
N TYR A 246 6.98 0.51 -0.27
CA TYR A 246 7.60 -0.81 -0.22
C TYR A 246 8.55 -0.97 0.97
N ALA A 247 9.39 0.02 1.24
CA ALA A 247 10.34 -0.01 2.36
C ALA A 247 9.63 -0.11 3.73
N LYS A 248 8.43 0.49 3.89
CA LYS A 248 7.61 0.32 5.11
C LYS A 248 7.21 -1.14 5.38
N LEU A 249 7.12 -1.97 4.33
CA LEU A 249 6.78 -3.39 4.44
C LEU A 249 8.02 -4.28 4.64
N ILE A 250 9.17 -3.86 4.09
CA ILE A 250 10.41 -4.64 4.11
C ILE A 250 11.27 -4.20 5.30
N PRO A 251 11.43 -5.04 6.34
CA PRO A 251 12.20 -4.66 7.53
C PRO A 251 13.67 -4.40 7.17
N GLY A 252 14.21 -3.27 7.63
CA GLY A 252 15.59 -2.86 7.35
C GLY A 252 15.83 -2.33 5.93
N ALA A 253 14.78 -2.08 5.14
CA ALA A 253 14.92 -1.40 3.86
C ALA A 253 14.91 0.13 4.02
N THR A 254 15.75 0.82 3.26
CA THR A 254 15.84 2.29 3.24
C THR A 254 15.63 2.82 1.82
N VAL A 255 15.22 4.09 1.70
CA VAL A 255 15.02 4.76 0.41
C VAL A 255 15.85 6.03 0.35
N GLY A 256 16.52 6.26 -0.78
CA GLY A 256 17.31 7.44 -1.05
C GLY A 256 16.93 8.07 -2.39
N LEU A 257 16.79 9.40 -2.40
CA LEU A 257 16.52 10.17 -3.62
C LEU A 257 17.76 10.19 -4.52
N LEU A 258 17.68 9.51 -5.66
CA LEU A 258 18.71 9.49 -6.70
C LEU A 258 18.55 10.70 -7.64
N GLN A 259 19.65 11.39 -7.91
CA GLN A 259 19.72 12.37 -8.99
C GLN A 259 19.59 11.68 -10.35
N LYS A 260 19.08 12.38 -11.37
CA LYS A 260 18.84 11.80 -12.70
C LYS A 260 20.08 11.23 -13.37
N ASP A 261 21.28 11.68 -13.00
CA ASP A 261 22.55 11.21 -13.51
C ASP A 261 23.29 10.29 -12.52
N SER A 262 22.63 9.85 -11.44
CA SER A 262 23.22 9.12 -10.32
C SER A 262 24.41 9.84 -9.63
N GLY A 263 24.55 11.16 -9.78
CA GLY A 263 25.70 11.91 -9.27
C GLY A 263 25.87 11.87 -7.73
N ASN A 264 24.78 11.61 -7.00
CA ASN A 264 24.75 11.57 -5.53
C ASN A 264 24.73 10.16 -4.93
N ILE A 265 24.83 9.08 -5.73
CA ILE A 265 24.72 7.69 -5.24
C ILE A 265 25.69 7.36 -4.11
N LEU A 266 26.91 7.91 -4.16
CA LEU A 266 27.92 7.72 -3.13
C LEU A 266 27.44 8.26 -1.76
N GLN A 267 26.83 9.44 -1.75
CA GLN A 267 26.33 10.05 -0.52
C GLN A 267 25.13 9.26 0.02
N LEU A 268 24.25 8.77 -0.86
CA LEU A 268 23.10 7.95 -0.48
C LEU A 268 23.51 6.65 0.20
N ILE A 269 24.52 5.96 -0.33
CA ILE A 269 25.03 4.72 0.27
C ILE A 269 25.59 4.99 1.67
N ILE A 270 26.36 6.07 1.82
CA ILE A 270 26.95 6.44 3.12
C ILE A 270 25.85 6.81 4.12
N SER A 271 24.88 7.65 3.73
CA SER A 271 23.78 8.04 4.62
C SER A 271 22.91 6.85 5.01
N ALA A 272 22.61 5.96 4.06
CA ALA A 272 21.85 4.74 4.35
C ALA A 272 22.63 3.81 5.29
N TYR A 273 23.94 3.68 5.10
CA TYR A 273 24.78 2.93 6.03
C TYR A 273 24.76 3.54 7.45
N GLU A 274 24.92 4.85 7.57
CA GLU A 274 24.85 5.54 8.87
C GLU A 274 23.47 5.40 9.52
N GLU A 275 22.39 5.46 8.75
CA GLU A 275 21.02 5.25 9.22
C GLU A 275 20.82 3.82 9.73
N LEU A 276 21.20 2.80 8.95
CA LEU A 276 21.13 1.39 9.35
C LEU A 276 21.95 1.11 10.61
N ARG A 277 23.08 1.79 10.77
CA ARG A 277 23.92 1.72 11.97
C ARG A 277 23.34 2.51 13.15
N SER A 278 22.43 3.44 12.90
CA SER A 278 21.72 4.15 13.95
C SER A 278 20.48 3.41 14.48
N GLU A 279 20.12 2.30 13.85
CA GLU A 279 18.94 1.51 14.18
C GLU A 279 19.31 0.11 14.66
N VAL A 280 18.58 -0.37 15.67
CA VAL A 280 18.65 -1.76 16.14
C VAL A 280 17.22 -2.25 16.31
N GLU A 281 16.79 -3.14 15.43
CA GLU A 281 15.50 -3.82 15.50
C GLU A 281 15.69 -5.32 15.68
N LEU A 282 14.81 -5.95 16.45
CA LEU A 282 14.79 -7.40 16.65
C LEU A 282 13.78 -8.11 15.72
N GLU A 283 14.21 -9.24 15.21
CA GLU A 283 13.42 -10.22 14.47
C GLU A 283 13.28 -11.50 15.27
N VAL A 284 12.16 -12.19 15.05
CA VAL A 284 11.89 -13.51 15.63
C VAL A 284 11.68 -14.49 14.49
N LEU A 285 12.44 -15.58 14.52
CA LEU A 285 12.36 -16.67 13.55
C LEU A 285 12.04 -17.99 14.27
N GLY A 286 11.51 -18.97 13.54
CA GLY A 286 11.23 -20.31 14.05
C GLY A 286 9.74 -20.55 14.33
N ASP A 287 9.45 -21.49 15.22
CA ASP A 287 8.07 -21.92 15.52
C ASP A 287 7.44 -21.04 16.61
N THR A 288 6.75 -19.99 16.17
CA THR A 288 6.07 -19.02 17.04
C THR A 288 4.54 -19.20 17.11
N GLU A 289 3.97 -20.17 16.40
CA GLU A 289 2.50 -20.29 16.28
C GLU A 289 1.83 -20.61 17.62
N GLY A 290 1.03 -19.71 18.19
CA GLY A 290 0.40 -19.92 19.49
C GLY A 290 1.29 -19.57 20.69
N LEU A 291 2.46 -18.95 20.46
CA LEU A 291 3.22 -18.23 21.49
C LEU A 291 2.88 -16.75 21.47
N ASN A 292 2.74 -16.16 22.65
CA ASN A 292 2.55 -14.72 22.79
C ASN A 292 3.90 -14.09 23.17
N LEU A 293 4.41 -13.21 22.31
CA LEU A 293 5.67 -12.49 22.50
C LEU A 293 5.39 -11.00 22.67
N SER A 294 5.90 -10.40 23.73
CA SER A 294 5.86 -8.95 23.93
C SER A 294 7.25 -8.38 24.13
N PHE A 295 7.48 -7.20 23.57
CA PHE A 295 8.79 -6.54 23.53
C PHE A 295 8.70 -5.20 24.25
N THR A 296 9.70 -4.89 25.05
CA THR A 296 9.95 -3.54 25.56
C THR A 296 11.37 -3.15 25.23
N ALA A 297 11.53 -2.11 24.42
CA ALA A 297 12.84 -1.58 24.04
C ALA A 297 13.34 -0.61 25.11
N ILE A 298 14.61 -0.74 25.46
CA ILE A 298 15.32 0.12 26.40
C ILE A 298 16.48 0.73 25.61
N CYS A 299 16.22 1.92 25.08
CA CYS A 299 17.18 2.68 24.28
C CYS A 299 17.93 3.69 25.18
N ASN A 300 18.82 4.49 24.59
CA ASN A 300 19.70 5.47 25.25
C ASN A 300 19.21 6.02 26.61
N ASN A 301 20.08 5.95 27.62
CA ASN A 301 19.86 6.41 29.00
C ASN A 301 18.62 5.81 29.73
N GLY A 302 18.19 4.61 29.36
CA GLY A 302 17.12 3.90 30.09
C GLY A 302 15.72 4.39 29.75
N THR A 303 15.52 4.91 28.53
CA THR A 303 14.19 5.25 28.02
C THR A 303 13.44 3.96 27.66
N PHE A 304 12.28 3.77 28.28
CA PHE A 304 11.45 2.57 28.08
C PHE A 304 10.38 2.83 27.03
N PHE A 305 10.38 2.03 25.97
CA PHE A 305 9.35 2.03 24.95
C PHE A 305 8.57 0.72 25.01
N GLN A 306 7.32 0.78 25.47
CA GLN A 306 6.45 -0.38 25.54
C GLN A 306 5.96 -0.80 24.15
N HIS A 307 5.82 -2.11 23.94
CA HIS A 307 5.37 -2.72 22.67
C HIS A 307 6.27 -2.39 21.48
N GLN A 308 7.53 -2.05 21.75
CA GLN A 308 8.51 -1.69 20.73
C GLN A 308 9.69 -2.65 20.79
N LYS A 309 10.16 -3.07 19.62
CA LYS A 309 11.31 -3.97 19.42
C LYS A 309 12.42 -3.33 18.59
N LYS A 310 12.38 -2.00 18.45
CA LYS A 310 13.29 -1.16 17.66
C LYS A 310 13.80 0.01 18.50
N CYS A 311 15.10 0.25 18.48
CA CYS A 311 15.73 1.49 18.93
C CYS A 311 16.27 2.25 17.72
N SER A 312 16.07 3.56 17.68
CA SER A 312 16.59 4.47 16.65
C SER A 312 17.51 5.53 17.27
N HIS A 313 18.28 6.23 16.42
CA HIS A 313 19.25 7.26 16.83
C HIS A 313 20.33 6.76 17.81
N MET A 314 20.71 5.49 17.66
CA MET A 314 21.83 4.89 18.38
C MET A 314 23.15 5.35 17.75
N LYS A 315 24.19 5.58 18.56
CA LYS A 315 25.54 5.76 18.03
C LYS A 315 26.24 4.42 17.96
N VAL A 316 27.20 4.31 17.04
CA VAL A 316 28.07 3.13 16.97
C VAL A 316 28.80 2.94 18.32
N GLY A 317 28.73 1.73 18.87
CA GLY A 317 29.26 1.38 20.20
C GLY A 317 28.22 1.42 21.33
N ASP A 318 27.06 2.07 21.14
CA ASP A 318 25.98 2.09 22.12
C ASP A 318 25.36 0.69 22.29
N THR A 319 24.78 0.41 23.47
CA THR A 319 24.14 -0.87 23.79
C THR A 319 22.63 -0.68 23.92
N ALA A 320 21.85 -1.33 23.06
CA ALA A 320 20.40 -1.42 23.18
C ALA A 320 20.02 -2.65 24.02
N SER A 321 19.03 -2.52 24.90
CA SER A 321 18.53 -3.65 25.70
C SER A 321 17.05 -3.87 25.43
N PHE A 322 16.61 -5.12 25.35
CA PHE A 322 15.23 -5.49 25.07
C PHE A 322 14.73 -6.49 26.10
N ASN A 323 13.60 -6.18 26.72
CA ASN A 323 12.86 -7.14 27.54
C ASN A 323 11.89 -7.89 26.64
N VAL A 324 12.11 -9.19 26.46
CA VAL A 324 11.26 -10.08 25.67
C VAL A 324 10.48 -10.96 26.63
N THR A 325 9.16 -10.80 26.67
CA THR A 325 8.28 -11.65 27.47
C THR A 325 7.66 -12.71 26.58
N VAL A 326 7.86 -13.97 26.95
CA VAL A 326 7.32 -15.14 26.28
C VAL A 326 6.21 -15.73 27.15
N SER A 327 5.01 -15.92 26.61
CA SER A 327 3.94 -16.63 27.29
C SER A 327 3.28 -17.69 26.41
N ILE A 328 2.86 -18.77 27.05
CA ILE A 328 2.23 -19.92 26.42
C ILE A 328 0.77 -19.99 26.90
N PRO A 329 -0.23 -19.81 26.01
CA PRO A 329 -1.64 -19.84 26.40
C PRO A 329 -2.13 -21.25 26.72
N ASN A 330 -1.68 -22.25 25.96
CA ASN A 330 -2.11 -23.65 26.11
C ASN A 330 -0.91 -24.57 26.34
N CYS A 331 -1.04 -25.49 27.29
CA CYS A 331 0.05 -26.40 27.62
C CYS A 331 0.17 -27.52 26.60
N GLU A 332 1.03 -27.32 25.61
CA GLU A 332 1.38 -28.32 24.59
C GLU A 332 2.47 -29.27 25.09
N ARG A 333 2.63 -30.45 24.46
CA ARG A 333 3.68 -31.42 24.85
C ARG A 333 4.99 -31.25 24.08
N ARG A 334 5.03 -30.42 23.04
CA ARG A 334 6.18 -30.28 22.15
C ARG A 334 7.05 -29.11 22.60
N SER A 335 8.37 -29.31 22.58
CA SER A 335 9.34 -28.23 22.70
C SER A 335 9.44 -27.47 21.39
N ARG A 336 9.64 -26.16 21.46
CA ARG A 336 9.71 -25.27 20.30
C ARG A 336 11.06 -24.56 20.26
N HIS A 337 11.59 -24.38 19.05
CA HIS A 337 12.84 -23.67 18.81
C HIS A 337 12.56 -22.32 18.16
N ILE A 338 13.02 -21.25 18.80
CA ILE A 338 12.82 -19.86 18.39
C ILE A 338 14.18 -19.19 18.36
N ILE A 339 14.40 -18.29 17.41
CA ILE A 339 15.61 -17.50 17.28
C ILE A 339 15.23 -16.03 17.35
N ILE A 340 15.86 -15.28 18.24
CA ILE A 340 15.75 -13.82 18.30
C ILE A 340 17.06 -13.23 17.81
N LYS A 341 17.03 -12.45 16.74
CA LYS A 341 18.25 -11.82 16.19
C LYS A 341 18.01 -10.36 15.83
N PRO A 342 19.06 -9.52 15.84
CA PRO A 342 18.96 -8.19 15.26
C PRO A 342 18.86 -8.24 13.73
N VAL A 343 18.08 -7.33 13.14
CA VAL A 343 18.02 -7.15 11.69
C VAL A 343 19.43 -6.80 11.18
N GLY A 344 19.89 -7.46 10.12
CA GLY A 344 21.17 -7.15 9.48
C GLY A 344 22.42 -7.73 10.16
N LEU A 345 22.31 -8.38 11.33
CA LEU A 345 23.44 -9.00 12.02
C LEU A 345 23.36 -10.54 11.97
N GLY A 346 24.54 -11.19 11.94
CA GLY A 346 24.66 -12.65 11.95
C GLY A 346 24.45 -13.28 13.32
N ASP A 347 24.78 -12.55 14.40
CA ASP A 347 24.61 -13.00 15.77
C ASP A 347 23.13 -13.17 16.14
N ALA A 348 22.82 -14.28 16.82
CA ALA A 348 21.46 -14.62 17.19
C ALA A 348 21.38 -15.28 18.58
N LEU A 349 20.24 -15.12 19.23
CA LEU A 349 19.89 -15.75 20.50
C LEU A 349 18.91 -16.90 20.25
N GLU A 350 19.35 -18.12 20.51
CA GLU A 350 18.52 -19.32 20.37
C GLU A 350 17.76 -19.62 21.67
N LEU A 351 16.46 -19.89 21.54
CA LEU A 351 15.55 -20.20 22.63
C LEU A 351 14.90 -21.56 22.39
N LEU A 352 15.09 -22.46 23.36
CA LEU A 352 14.36 -23.72 23.45
C LEU A 352 13.25 -23.57 24.49
N VAL A 353 12.01 -23.50 24.03
CA VAL A 353 10.82 -23.36 24.88
C VAL A 353 10.23 -24.74 25.13
N SER A 354 10.37 -25.25 26.37
CA SER A 354 9.82 -26.54 26.79
C SER A 354 8.71 -26.36 27.83
N PRO A 355 7.43 -26.58 27.48
CA PRO A 355 6.32 -26.48 28.43
C PRO A 355 6.30 -27.64 29.44
N GLU A 356 6.02 -27.33 30.71
CA GLU A 356 5.84 -28.32 31.78
C GLU A 356 4.36 -28.42 32.19
N CYS A 357 3.66 -29.40 31.62
CA CYS A 357 2.21 -29.59 31.85
C CYS A 357 1.88 -30.61 32.94
N ASN A 358 2.81 -31.52 33.22
CA ASN A 358 2.56 -32.63 34.12
C ASN A 358 3.00 -32.27 35.53
N CYS A 359 2.19 -32.63 36.52
CA CYS A 359 2.58 -32.50 37.93
C CYS A 359 3.47 -33.68 38.33
N ASP A 360 4.45 -33.43 39.21
CA ASP A 360 5.34 -34.50 39.69
C ASP A 360 4.57 -35.65 40.37
N CYS A 361 3.49 -35.35 41.08
CA CYS A 361 2.63 -36.35 41.72
C CYS A 361 1.90 -37.28 40.73
N GLN A 362 1.86 -36.94 39.44
CA GLN A 362 1.28 -37.82 38.42
C GLN A 362 2.22 -38.97 38.03
N LYS A 363 3.50 -38.92 38.45
CA LYS A 363 4.47 -40.00 38.25
C LYS A 363 4.19 -41.20 39.15
N GLU A 364 3.53 -40.98 40.30
CA GLU A 364 3.20 -42.01 41.28
C GLU A 364 1.67 -42.17 41.40
N VAL A 365 1.12 -43.14 40.67
CA VAL A 365 -0.32 -43.47 40.73
C VAL A 365 -0.50 -44.75 41.54
N GLU A 366 -1.27 -44.68 42.63
CA GLU A 366 -1.64 -45.85 43.42
C GLU A 366 -2.92 -46.47 42.86
N VAL A 367 -2.76 -47.46 41.98
CA VAL A 367 -3.89 -48.20 41.40
C VAL A 367 -4.56 -49.05 42.49
N ASN A 368 -5.89 -49.07 42.54
CA ASN A 368 -6.69 -49.75 43.58
C ASN A 368 -6.35 -49.28 45.01
N SER A 369 -6.22 -47.97 45.21
CA SER A 369 -5.86 -47.42 46.51
C SER A 369 -6.93 -47.70 47.56
N SER A 370 -6.49 -48.07 48.76
CA SER A 370 -7.39 -48.24 49.92
C SER A 370 -8.11 -46.94 50.31
N LYS A 371 -7.58 -45.78 49.89
CA LYS A 371 -8.18 -44.45 50.11
C LYS A 371 -9.42 -44.20 49.26
N CYS A 372 -9.55 -44.91 48.13
CA CYS A 372 -10.66 -44.81 47.19
C CYS A 372 -11.64 -45.96 47.40
N HIS A 373 -12.29 -45.95 48.58
CA HIS A 373 -13.27 -46.96 49.02
C HIS A 373 -12.75 -48.40 48.85
N HIS A 374 -11.68 -48.73 49.58
CA HIS A 374 -11.12 -50.08 49.65
C HIS A 374 -10.75 -50.71 48.30
N GLY A 375 -10.29 -49.90 47.33
CA GLY A 375 -9.80 -50.38 46.04
C GLY A 375 -10.74 -50.16 44.86
N ASN A 376 -11.81 -49.38 45.03
CA ASN A 376 -12.76 -49.03 43.97
C ASN A 376 -12.29 -47.85 43.09
N GLY A 377 -11.03 -47.44 43.20
CA GLY A 377 -10.43 -46.41 42.37
C GLY A 377 -8.92 -46.31 42.51
N SER A 378 -8.31 -45.54 41.62
CA SER A 378 -6.89 -45.19 41.67
C SER A 378 -6.70 -43.84 42.36
N PHE A 379 -5.70 -43.72 43.23
CA PHE A 379 -5.39 -42.47 43.91
C PHE A 379 -4.23 -41.76 43.21
N GLN A 380 -4.47 -40.53 42.75
CA GLN A 380 -3.49 -39.71 42.06
C GLN A 380 -3.58 -38.26 42.57
N CYS A 381 -2.44 -37.67 42.94
CA CYS A 381 -2.35 -36.26 43.34
C CYS A 381 -3.39 -35.80 44.39
N GLY A 382 -3.76 -36.66 45.35
CA GLY A 382 -4.71 -36.30 46.41
C GLY A 382 -6.18 -36.61 46.12
N VAL A 383 -6.51 -37.06 44.91
CA VAL A 383 -7.88 -37.36 44.48
C VAL A 383 -8.04 -38.81 44.01
N CYS A 384 -9.28 -39.32 44.07
CA CYS A 384 -9.63 -40.66 43.65
C CYS A 384 -10.24 -40.65 42.24
N ALA A 385 -9.66 -41.43 41.33
CA ALA A 385 -10.23 -41.76 40.02
C ALA A 385 -10.95 -43.11 40.14
N CYS A 386 -12.28 -43.08 40.22
CA CYS A 386 -13.11 -44.27 40.46
C CYS A 386 -13.16 -45.23 39.27
N HIS A 387 -13.29 -46.52 39.56
CA HIS A 387 -13.57 -47.53 38.55
C HIS A 387 -15.00 -47.39 38.00
N PRO A 388 -15.28 -47.92 36.79
CA PRO A 388 -16.62 -47.92 36.24
C PRO A 388 -17.65 -48.49 37.22
N GLY A 389 -18.76 -47.79 37.41
CA GLY A 389 -19.85 -48.17 38.33
C GLY A 389 -19.76 -47.58 39.76
N HIS A 390 -18.68 -46.87 40.09
CA HIS A 390 -18.50 -46.19 41.38
C HIS A 390 -18.35 -44.68 41.23
N MET A 391 -18.92 -43.92 42.17
CA MET A 391 -19.02 -42.46 42.13
C MET A 391 -18.76 -41.85 43.51
N GLY A 392 -18.39 -40.58 43.54
CA GLY A 392 -18.15 -39.81 44.77
C GLY A 392 -16.66 -39.52 45.00
N PRO A 393 -16.33 -38.57 45.89
CA PRO A 393 -14.97 -38.11 46.16
C PRO A 393 -14.03 -39.22 46.66
N ARG A 394 -14.57 -40.33 47.16
CA ARG A 394 -13.82 -41.53 47.57
C ARG A 394 -14.31 -42.80 46.89
N CYS A 395 -15.16 -42.73 45.86
CA CYS A 395 -15.76 -43.90 45.19
C CYS A 395 -16.73 -44.69 46.09
N GLU A 396 -17.41 -44.00 47.01
CA GLU A 396 -18.27 -44.59 48.03
C GLU A 396 -19.70 -44.93 47.57
N CYS A 397 -20.19 -44.31 46.50
CA CYS A 397 -21.52 -44.57 45.96
C CYS A 397 -21.40 -45.62 44.82
N GLY A 398 -22.29 -46.61 44.77
CA GLY A 398 -22.43 -47.57 43.65
C GLY A 398 -23.71 -47.31 42.85
N GLU A 399 -23.80 -47.86 41.63
CA GLU A 399 -24.96 -47.68 40.73
C GLU A 399 -26.32 -48.06 41.37
N ASP A 400 -26.33 -49.00 42.34
CA ASP A 400 -27.54 -49.53 42.97
C ASP A 400 -28.26 -48.55 43.94
N MET A 401 -27.72 -47.36 44.18
CA MET A 401 -28.22 -46.39 45.18
C MET A 401 -28.91 -45.14 44.60
N LEU A 402 -29.12 -45.04 43.28
CA LEU A 402 -29.68 -43.83 42.67
C LEU A 402 -31.18 -43.92 42.36
N SER A 403 -31.99 -43.13 43.06
CA SER A 403 -33.18 -42.52 42.46
C SER A 403 -32.73 -41.29 41.67
N THR A 404 -32.62 -41.44 40.35
CA THR A 404 -32.13 -40.45 39.38
C THR A 404 -33.02 -39.20 39.25
N ASP A 405 -34.19 -39.17 39.89
CA ASP A 405 -35.12 -38.04 39.87
C ASP A 405 -34.79 -36.96 40.90
N SER A 406 -33.98 -37.28 41.92
CA SER A 406 -33.64 -36.35 43.00
C SER A 406 -32.71 -35.19 42.60
N CYS A 407 -32.05 -35.31 41.45
CA CYS A 407 -31.09 -34.32 40.93
C CYS A 407 -31.62 -33.56 39.70
N LYS A 408 -32.93 -33.66 39.39
CA LYS A 408 -33.54 -32.98 38.26
C LYS A 408 -34.51 -31.92 38.74
N GLU A 409 -34.47 -30.75 38.11
CA GLU A 409 -35.43 -29.66 38.36
C GLU A 409 -36.84 -30.01 37.83
N ALA A 410 -36.90 -30.70 36.69
CA ALA A 410 -38.12 -31.21 36.07
C ALA A 410 -37.84 -32.56 35.39
N PRO A 411 -38.85 -33.42 35.13
CA PRO A 411 -38.65 -34.76 34.58
C PRO A 411 -37.89 -34.78 33.24
N ASP A 412 -38.14 -33.76 32.41
CA ASP A 412 -37.53 -33.57 31.08
C ASP A 412 -36.20 -32.79 31.12
N HIS A 413 -35.77 -32.32 32.31
CA HIS A 413 -34.49 -31.62 32.47
C HIS A 413 -33.33 -32.60 32.72
N PRO A 414 -32.13 -32.30 32.21
CA PRO A 414 -30.94 -33.09 32.52
C PRO A 414 -30.59 -33.01 34.01
N SER A 415 -29.98 -34.08 34.54
CA SER A 415 -29.52 -34.12 35.93
C SER A 415 -28.52 -32.99 36.20
N CYS A 416 -28.71 -32.26 37.30
CA CYS A 416 -27.92 -31.09 37.69
C CYS A 416 -27.74 -30.06 36.57
N SER A 417 -28.78 -29.91 35.73
CA SER A 417 -28.77 -29.02 34.55
C SER A 417 -27.60 -29.29 33.57
N GLY A 418 -26.97 -30.46 33.65
CA GLY A 418 -25.76 -30.81 32.89
C GLY A 418 -24.50 -30.02 33.30
N ARG A 419 -24.52 -29.30 34.41
CA ARG A 419 -23.45 -28.41 34.89
C ARG A 419 -22.92 -28.79 36.28
N GLY A 420 -23.16 -30.04 36.66
CA GLY A 420 -22.76 -30.61 37.92
C GLY A 420 -22.93 -32.12 37.89
N ASP A 421 -22.33 -32.76 38.87
CA ASP A 421 -22.45 -34.20 39.05
C ASP A 421 -23.44 -34.48 40.18
N CYS A 422 -24.39 -35.37 39.91
CA CYS A 422 -25.32 -35.85 40.91
C CYS A 422 -24.63 -36.93 41.73
N TYR A 423 -24.23 -36.58 42.95
CA TYR A 423 -23.69 -37.54 43.90
C TYR A 423 -24.73 -37.84 44.96
N CYS A 424 -25.16 -39.10 45.00
CA CYS A 424 -26.01 -39.60 46.09
C CYS A 424 -27.27 -38.71 46.33
N GLY A 425 -27.89 -38.21 45.25
CA GLY A 425 -29.12 -37.41 45.26
C GLY A 425 -28.96 -35.91 45.51
N GLN A 426 -27.74 -35.39 45.50
CA GLN A 426 -27.44 -33.96 45.56
C GLN A 426 -26.53 -33.55 44.41
N CYS A 427 -26.79 -32.37 43.85
CA CYS A 427 -25.96 -31.81 42.80
C CYS A 427 -24.75 -31.09 43.39
N ILE A 428 -23.55 -31.50 42.97
CA ILE A 428 -22.33 -30.74 43.18
C ILE A 428 -21.99 -30.05 41.87
N CYS A 429 -22.09 -28.73 41.85
CA CYS A 429 -21.86 -27.94 40.65
C CYS A 429 -20.39 -27.95 40.25
N HIS A 430 -20.13 -28.03 38.96
CA HIS A 430 -18.76 -27.99 38.44
C HIS A 430 -18.14 -26.61 38.71
N LEU A 431 -16.85 -26.62 39.05
CA LEU A 431 -16.07 -25.39 39.11
C LEU A 431 -15.88 -24.88 37.69
N SER A 432 -16.23 -23.61 37.47
CA SER A 432 -16.03 -22.95 36.18
C SER A 432 -14.91 -21.93 36.31
N PRO A 433 -13.95 -21.89 35.35
CA PRO A 433 -12.95 -20.83 35.32
C PRO A 433 -13.56 -19.45 35.03
N TYR A 434 -14.81 -19.41 34.58
CA TYR A 434 -15.53 -18.19 34.21
C TYR A 434 -16.35 -17.59 35.35
N GLY A 435 -16.57 -18.33 36.44
CA GLY A 435 -17.33 -17.86 37.60
C GLY A 435 -17.99 -19.01 38.38
N ASN A 436 -19.00 -18.69 39.18
CA ASN A 436 -19.65 -19.64 40.07
C ASN A 436 -20.94 -20.16 39.45
N ILE A 437 -21.10 -21.49 39.45
CA ILE A 437 -22.36 -22.19 39.15
C ILE A 437 -22.98 -22.58 40.49
N TYR A 438 -24.25 -22.27 40.69
CA TYR A 438 -24.94 -22.44 41.96
C TYR A 438 -26.42 -22.79 41.78
N GLY A 439 -27.08 -23.07 42.90
CA GLY A 439 -28.47 -23.52 42.96
C GLY A 439 -28.58 -25.03 43.21
N PRO A 440 -29.75 -25.50 43.70
CA PRO A 440 -29.97 -26.89 44.09
C PRO A 440 -29.78 -27.91 42.97
N TYR A 441 -29.94 -27.47 41.70
CA TYR A 441 -29.75 -28.28 40.51
C TYR A 441 -28.71 -27.69 39.56
N CYS A 442 -27.80 -26.84 40.08
CA CYS A 442 -26.78 -26.12 39.29
C CYS A 442 -27.37 -25.32 38.12
N GLN A 443 -28.59 -24.79 38.34
CA GLN A 443 -29.37 -24.12 37.32
C GLN A 443 -28.98 -22.63 37.10
N CYS A 444 -28.28 -22.03 38.07
CA CYS A 444 -27.86 -20.63 38.01
C CYS A 444 -26.35 -20.50 37.87
N ASP A 445 -25.92 -19.40 37.27
CA ASP A 445 -24.53 -18.98 37.24
C ASP A 445 -24.46 -17.45 37.24
N ASN A 446 -23.27 -16.91 37.49
CA ASN A 446 -23.01 -15.47 37.53
C ASN A 446 -22.18 -14.97 36.34
N PHE A 447 -22.14 -15.69 35.21
CA PHE A 447 -21.28 -15.36 34.06
C PHE A 447 -21.96 -15.51 32.68
N SER A 448 -23.18 -16.00 32.64
CA SER A 448 -24.00 -16.21 31.42
C SER A 448 -24.92 -15.03 31.09
N CYS A 449 -24.89 -13.95 31.88
CA CYS A 449 -25.64 -12.74 31.54
C CYS A 449 -25.14 -12.07 30.26
N VAL A 450 -25.94 -11.16 29.74
CA VAL A 450 -25.64 -10.41 28.52
C VAL A 450 -24.35 -9.57 28.66
N ARG A 451 -23.60 -9.46 27.56
CA ARG A 451 -22.33 -8.71 27.50
C ARG A 451 -22.46 -7.49 26.59
N HIS A 452 -21.90 -6.36 27.00
CA HIS A 452 -21.81 -5.15 26.20
C HIS A 452 -20.34 -4.78 26.00
N LYS A 453 -19.87 -4.71 24.74
CA LYS A 453 -18.45 -4.52 24.37
C LYS A 453 -17.49 -5.53 25.04
N GLY A 454 -17.94 -6.77 25.19
CA GLY A 454 -17.17 -7.85 25.82
C GLY A 454 -17.23 -7.87 27.36
N LEU A 455 -17.78 -6.85 28.01
CA LEU A 455 -17.92 -6.77 29.47
C LEU A 455 -19.28 -7.31 29.93
N LEU A 456 -19.28 -8.18 30.94
CA LEU A 456 -20.49 -8.76 31.55
C LEU A 456 -21.29 -7.65 32.25
N CYS A 457 -22.58 -7.52 31.93
CA CYS A 457 -23.45 -6.44 32.44
C CYS A 457 -22.82 -5.04 32.32
N GLY A 458 -22.02 -4.82 31.27
CA GLY A 458 -21.33 -3.56 31.02
C GLY A 458 -20.35 -3.13 32.13
N ASP A 459 -19.94 -4.05 33.01
CA ASP A 459 -19.16 -3.82 34.25
C ASP A 459 -19.84 -2.93 35.30
N ASN A 460 -21.11 -2.55 35.06
CA ASN A 460 -21.89 -1.66 35.91
C ASN A 460 -23.08 -2.35 36.58
N GLY A 461 -23.16 -3.68 36.46
CA GLY A 461 -24.17 -4.51 37.11
C GLY A 461 -23.57 -5.85 37.53
N ASP A 462 -24.27 -6.52 38.45
CA ASP A 462 -23.92 -7.86 38.90
C ASP A 462 -24.85 -8.87 38.22
N CYS A 463 -24.28 -9.96 37.70
CA CYS A 463 -25.03 -11.02 37.03
C CYS A 463 -25.61 -11.98 38.06
N ASP A 464 -26.93 -12.14 38.08
CA ASP A 464 -27.63 -13.10 38.94
C ASP A 464 -28.58 -13.97 38.09
N CYS A 465 -28.24 -15.25 37.97
CA CYS A 465 -29.04 -16.27 37.29
C CYS A 465 -29.57 -15.85 35.90
N GLY A 466 -28.74 -15.18 35.10
CA GLY A 466 -29.06 -14.76 33.73
C GLY A 466 -29.61 -13.34 33.58
N GLU A 467 -29.88 -12.63 34.68
CA GLU A 467 -30.31 -11.24 34.66
C GLU A 467 -29.22 -10.29 35.19
N CYS A 468 -29.06 -9.14 34.54
CA CYS A 468 -28.14 -8.09 34.99
C CYS A 468 -28.82 -7.17 36.00
N VAL A 469 -28.36 -7.20 37.25
CA VAL A 469 -28.81 -6.28 38.29
C VAL A 469 -27.93 -5.03 38.26
N CYS A 470 -28.44 -3.93 37.69
CA CYS A 470 -27.66 -2.71 37.52
C CYS A 470 -27.39 -1.98 38.85
N ARG A 471 -26.14 -1.51 39.02
CA ARG A 471 -25.77 -0.66 40.15
C ARG A 471 -26.36 0.75 39.98
N SER A 472 -26.47 1.48 41.09
CA SER A 472 -27.07 2.82 41.11
C SER A 472 -26.40 3.77 40.10
N GLY A 473 -27.21 4.45 39.27
CA GLY A 473 -26.70 5.33 38.22
C GLY A 473 -26.63 4.69 36.82
N TRP A 474 -27.03 3.42 36.70
CA TRP A 474 -27.04 2.64 35.46
C TRP A 474 -28.36 1.93 35.23
N THR A 475 -28.75 1.80 33.97
CA THR A 475 -30.04 1.23 33.54
C THR A 475 -29.89 0.47 32.23
N GLY A 476 -30.95 -0.24 31.83
CA GLY A 476 -31.01 -1.05 30.63
C GLY A 476 -30.65 -2.52 30.89
N GLU A 477 -31.06 -3.40 29.98
CA GLU A 477 -30.84 -4.86 30.07
C GLU A 477 -29.35 -5.23 30.20
N TYR A 478 -28.47 -4.41 29.65
CA TYR A 478 -27.02 -4.60 29.67
C TYR A 478 -26.30 -3.74 30.73
N CYS A 479 -27.05 -2.97 31.53
CA CYS A 479 -26.52 -1.94 32.44
C CYS A 479 -25.51 -0.97 31.80
N ASN A 480 -25.67 -0.72 30.51
CA ASN A 480 -24.74 0.10 29.72
C ASN A 480 -25.16 1.57 29.64
N CYS A 481 -26.37 1.91 30.09
CA CYS A 481 -26.91 3.26 29.98
C CYS A 481 -26.80 4.00 31.31
N THR A 482 -25.92 4.99 31.39
CA THR A 482 -25.82 5.86 32.56
C THR A 482 -27.04 6.77 32.66
N THR A 483 -27.48 7.04 33.89
CA THR A 483 -28.52 8.02 34.20
C THR A 483 -27.95 9.42 34.48
N SER A 484 -26.63 9.60 34.50
CA SER A 484 -26.01 10.93 34.64
C SER A 484 -26.13 11.73 33.34
N THR A 485 -26.44 13.02 33.47
CA THR A 485 -26.49 13.99 32.38
C THR A 485 -25.26 14.90 32.33
N ASP A 486 -24.30 14.73 33.24
CA ASP A 486 -23.20 15.69 33.45
C ASP A 486 -22.31 15.83 32.21
N SER A 487 -22.06 14.71 31.51
CA SER A 487 -21.27 14.68 30.27
C SER A 487 -21.98 15.27 29.04
N CYS A 488 -23.27 15.57 29.15
CA CYS A 488 -24.07 16.16 28.08
C CYS A 488 -24.20 17.68 28.21
N VAL A 489 -23.68 18.29 29.27
CA VAL A 489 -23.76 19.74 29.48
C VAL A 489 -22.61 20.42 28.72
N SER A 490 -22.94 21.37 27.85
CA SER A 490 -21.93 22.16 27.11
C SER A 490 -21.25 23.22 28.01
N GLU A 491 -20.18 23.85 27.53
CA GLU A 491 -19.50 24.94 28.26
C GLU A 491 -20.42 26.12 28.59
N ASP A 492 -21.48 26.32 27.78
CA ASP A 492 -22.52 27.32 28.00
C ASP A 492 -23.54 26.91 29.09
N GLY A 493 -23.36 25.74 29.72
CA GLY A 493 -24.23 25.21 30.77
C GLY A 493 -25.54 24.60 30.26
N VAL A 494 -25.69 24.43 28.94
CA VAL A 494 -26.92 23.93 28.31
C VAL A 494 -26.76 22.47 27.89
N LEU A 495 -27.78 21.65 28.18
CA LEU A 495 -27.79 20.25 27.77
C LEU A 495 -27.76 20.13 26.23
N CYS A 496 -26.75 19.45 25.69
CA CYS A 496 -26.54 19.22 24.27
C CYS A 496 -26.61 20.49 23.40
N SER A 497 -26.15 21.62 23.96
CA SER A 497 -26.19 22.94 23.32
C SER A 497 -27.60 23.34 22.82
N GLY A 498 -28.66 22.74 23.38
CA GLY A 498 -30.05 22.92 22.96
C GLY A 498 -30.40 22.35 21.58
N ARG A 499 -29.53 21.52 21.00
CA ARG A 499 -29.63 21.00 19.61
C ARG A 499 -29.82 19.48 19.55
N GLY A 500 -30.09 18.84 20.68
CA GLY A 500 -30.26 17.39 20.80
C GLY A 500 -30.70 16.96 22.19
N ASP A 501 -30.85 15.64 22.34
CA ASP A 501 -31.28 14.99 23.58
C ASP A 501 -30.13 14.18 24.19
N CYS A 502 -30.01 14.18 25.52
CA CYS A 502 -29.02 13.37 26.22
C CYS A 502 -29.56 11.95 26.45
N VAL A 503 -28.96 10.96 25.80
CA VAL A 503 -29.32 9.55 25.92
C VAL A 503 -28.08 8.78 26.38
N CYS A 504 -28.18 8.13 27.55
CA CYS A 504 -27.08 7.36 28.16
C CYS A 504 -25.77 8.17 28.32
N GLY A 505 -25.86 9.43 28.77
CA GLY A 505 -24.71 10.31 28.98
C GLY A 505 -24.04 10.82 27.69
N LYS A 506 -24.69 10.68 26.53
CA LYS A 506 -24.23 11.24 25.26
C LYS A 506 -25.33 12.02 24.56
N CYS A 507 -24.95 13.11 23.91
CA CYS A 507 -25.87 13.91 23.13
C CYS A 507 -26.17 13.26 21.77
N VAL A 508 -27.45 13.09 21.47
CA VAL A 508 -27.97 12.70 20.15
C VAL A 508 -28.51 13.97 19.50
N CYS A 509 -27.79 14.49 18.50
CA CYS A 509 -28.14 15.76 17.86
C CYS A 509 -29.39 15.59 16.97
N ALA A 510 -30.42 16.38 17.26
CA ALA A 510 -31.67 16.39 16.48
C ALA A 510 -31.58 17.28 15.24
N ASN A 511 -30.66 18.26 15.24
CA ASN A 511 -30.53 19.24 14.16
C ASN A 511 -29.63 18.71 13.01
N PRO A 512 -30.05 18.82 11.73
CA PRO A 512 -29.27 18.35 10.58
C PRO A 512 -27.91 19.03 10.45
N GLY A 513 -26.83 18.24 10.50
CA GLY A 513 -25.45 18.71 10.40
C GLY A 513 -24.84 19.24 11.70
N ALA A 514 -25.57 19.17 12.82
CA ALA A 514 -24.98 19.33 14.15
C ALA A 514 -24.21 18.05 14.55
N SER A 515 -23.02 18.23 15.10
CA SER A 515 -22.04 17.20 15.45
C SER A 515 -21.19 17.66 16.64
N GLY A 516 -20.38 16.75 17.19
CA GLY A 516 -19.60 17.01 18.39
C GLY A 516 -20.22 16.42 19.67
N PRO A 517 -19.43 16.22 20.75
CA PRO A 517 -19.84 15.58 21.99
C PRO A 517 -21.10 16.18 22.65
N THR A 518 -21.32 17.48 22.48
CA THR A 518 -22.47 18.22 23.03
C THR A 518 -23.28 18.91 21.94
N CYS A 519 -23.19 18.43 20.68
CA CYS A 519 -23.83 19.03 19.50
C CYS A 519 -23.42 20.48 19.22
N GLU A 520 -22.19 20.85 19.62
CA GLU A 520 -21.68 22.21 19.52
C GLU A 520 -21.22 22.60 18.11
N ARG A 521 -20.82 21.63 17.27
CA ARG A 521 -20.33 21.87 15.91
C ARG A 521 -21.47 21.74 14.92
N CYS A 522 -21.93 22.85 14.35
CA CYS A 522 -22.91 22.79 13.28
C CYS A 522 -22.53 23.69 12.09
N PRO A 523 -21.74 23.19 11.14
CA PRO A 523 -21.30 23.94 9.95
C PRO A 523 -22.46 24.38 9.05
N THR A 524 -23.56 23.61 9.04
CA THR A 524 -24.79 23.90 8.27
C THR A 524 -25.73 24.85 9.01
N CYS A 525 -25.49 25.13 10.29
CA CYS A 525 -26.34 26.03 11.08
C CYS A 525 -26.01 27.52 10.89
N GLY A 526 -25.08 27.86 9.99
CA GLY A 526 -24.78 29.23 9.57
C GLY A 526 -23.63 29.27 8.56
N ASP A 527 -23.89 29.78 7.35
CA ASP A 527 -22.95 29.88 6.24
C ASP A 527 -21.76 30.81 6.57
N PRO A 528 -20.52 30.28 6.74
CA PRO A 528 -19.35 31.07 7.12
C PRO A 528 -19.07 32.19 6.11
N CYS A 529 -19.32 31.94 4.82
CA CYS A 529 -19.04 32.87 3.74
C CYS A 529 -20.01 34.07 3.76
N ASN A 530 -21.32 33.82 3.93
CA ASN A 530 -22.32 34.90 3.98
C ASN A 530 -22.21 35.76 5.23
N SER A 531 -21.79 35.18 6.37
CA SER A 531 -21.61 35.94 7.62
C SER A 531 -20.61 37.09 7.51
N LYS A 532 -19.67 37.02 6.55
CA LYS A 532 -18.62 38.03 6.31
C LYS A 532 -18.91 38.97 5.14
N ARG A 533 -20.07 38.81 4.48
CA ARG A 533 -20.46 39.57 3.27
C ARG A 533 -20.38 41.09 3.46
N SER A 534 -20.91 41.59 4.58
CA SER A 534 -20.95 43.02 4.90
C SER A 534 -19.57 43.67 5.07
N CYS A 535 -18.56 42.90 5.50
CA CYS A 535 -17.17 43.34 5.59
C CYS A 535 -16.53 43.44 4.20
N ILE A 536 -16.74 42.42 3.36
CA ILE A 536 -16.12 42.31 2.03
C ILE A 536 -16.69 43.35 1.05
N GLU A 537 -18.01 43.56 1.03
CA GLU A 537 -18.66 44.58 0.21
C GLU A 537 -18.23 46.00 0.62
N CYS A 538 -18.01 46.24 1.92
CA CYS A 538 -17.47 47.50 2.42
C CYS A 538 -16.02 47.72 1.94
N HIS A 539 -15.18 46.69 2.00
CA HIS A 539 -13.79 46.79 1.54
C HIS A 539 -13.66 47.06 0.04
N LEU A 540 -14.48 46.40 -0.79
CA LEU A 540 -14.48 46.58 -2.25
C LEU A 540 -15.03 47.96 -2.67
N SER A 541 -16.04 48.48 -1.97
CA SER A 541 -16.62 49.80 -2.25
C SER A 541 -15.77 50.97 -1.75
N ALA A 542 -14.87 50.74 -0.78
CA ALA A 542 -14.04 51.78 -0.16
C ALA A 542 -12.80 52.20 -0.96
N ALA A 543 -12.67 51.84 -2.25
CA ALA A 543 -11.50 52.10 -3.11
C ALA A 543 -11.18 53.60 -3.39
N GLY A 544 -11.68 54.53 -2.57
CA GLY A 544 -11.37 55.95 -2.70
C GLY A 544 -11.46 56.83 -1.45
N GLN A 545 -12.26 56.53 -0.40
CA GLN A 545 -12.45 57.55 0.67
C GLN A 545 -12.96 57.13 2.07
N ALA A 546 -13.25 55.86 2.38
CA ALA A 546 -13.84 55.49 3.69
C ALA A 546 -13.31 54.16 4.28
N ARG A 547 -12.01 54.09 4.63
CA ARG A 547 -11.37 52.85 5.12
C ARG A 547 -11.60 52.57 6.61
N GLU A 548 -11.84 53.58 7.45
CA GLU A 548 -12.01 53.41 8.91
C GLU A 548 -13.37 52.80 9.31
N GLU A 549 -14.47 53.19 8.66
CA GLU A 549 -15.83 52.71 8.99
C GLU A 549 -16.02 51.23 8.63
N CYS A 550 -15.26 50.71 7.64
CA CYS A 550 -15.26 49.30 7.29
C CYS A 550 -14.51 48.42 8.29
N VAL A 551 -13.49 48.94 8.99
CA VAL A 551 -12.74 48.18 9.99
C VAL A 551 -13.65 47.75 11.14
N ASP A 552 -14.56 48.62 11.58
CA ASP A 552 -15.51 48.30 12.65
C ASP A 552 -16.60 47.31 12.19
N LYS A 553 -17.05 47.40 10.93
CA LYS A 553 -17.93 46.38 10.33
C LYS A 553 -17.27 45.00 10.23
N CYS A 554 -15.98 44.96 9.89
CA CYS A 554 -15.21 43.73 9.85
C CYS A 554 -14.96 43.15 11.25
N LYS A 555 -14.73 43.99 12.28
CA LYS A 555 -14.67 43.55 13.67
C LYS A 555 -16.00 42.98 14.17
N LEU A 556 -17.12 43.62 13.86
CA LEU A 556 -18.47 43.11 14.17
C LEU A 556 -18.75 41.77 13.48
N ALA A 557 -18.26 41.60 12.26
CA ALA A 557 -18.31 40.32 11.54
C ALA A 557 -17.24 39.33 12.02
N GLY A 558 -16.43 39.64 13.03
CA GLY A 558 -15.39 38.75 13.56
C GLY A 558 -14.31 38.37 12.55
N ALA A 559 -13.93 39.29 11.65
CA ALA A 559 -12.94 39.04 10.60
C ALA A 559 -11.91 40.17 10.46
N THR A 560 -10.71 39.82 9.97
CA THR A 560 -9.63 40.78 9.65
C THR A 560 -9.17 40.54 8.21
N ILE A 561 -8.92 41.60 7.44
CA ILE A 561 -8.45 41.51 6.05
C ILE A 561 -6.93 41.61 6.03
N SER A 562 -6.27 40.75 5.27
CA SER A 562 -4.82 40.80 5.06
C SER A 562 -4.48 40.89 3.57
N GLU A 563 -3.46 41.68 3.22
CA GLU A 563 -2.97 41.90 1.85
C GLU A 563 -1.65 41.15 1.57
N GLU A 564 -1.19 40.27 2.46
CA GLU A 564 0.07 39.52 2.31
C GLU A 564 -0.11 38.28 1.40
N GLU A 565 0.84 38.06 0.49
CA GLU A 565 0.80 36.97 -0.52
C GLU A 565 1.37 35.62 -0.04
N ASP A 566 2.03 35.58 1.12
CA ASP A 566 2.62 34.35 1.69
C ASP A 566 1.66 33.70 2.71
N PHE A 567 0.75 32.83 2.23
CA PHE A 567 -0.03 31.95 3.10
C PHE A 567 -0.14 30.52 2.56
N SER A 568 -0.19 29.55 3.47
CA SER A 568 -0.37 28.13 3.16
C SER A 568 -1.78 27.85 2.63
N LYS A 569 -1.89 27.31 1.41
CA LYS A 569 -3.17 26.96 0.78
C LYS A 569 -3.83 25.71 1.37
N ASP A 570 -3.07 24.85 2.03
CA ASP A 570 -3.52 23.50 2.46
C ASP A 570 -4.53 23.51 3.63
N GLY A 571 -4.85 24.68 4.21
CA GLY A 571 -5.85 24.83 5.29
C GLY A 571 -6.90 25.92 5.07
N SER A 572 -7.04 26.45 3.85
CA SER A 572 -7.91 27.60 3.55
C SER A 572 -9.28 27.20 2.98
N VAL A 573 -10.34 27.90 3.37
CA VAL A 573 -11.71 27.71 2.83
C VAL A 573 -11.96 28.73 1.72
N SER A 574 -12.20 28.24 0.49
CA SER A 574 -12.54 29.08 -0.67
C SER A 574 -14.02 29.42 -0.68
N CYS A 575 -14.35 30.71 -0.63
CA CYS A 575 -15.71 31.24 -0.67
C CYS A 575 -15.96 32.01 -1.98
N SER A 576 -17.17 31.86 -2.53
CA SER A 576 -17.67 32.67 -3.63
C SER A 576 -19.03 33.29 -3.27
N LEU A 577 -19.17 34.59 -3.51
CA LEU A 577 -20.39 35.34 -3.26
C LEU A 577 -20.80 36.10 -4.52
N GLN A 578 -22.10 36.20 -4.77
CA GLN A 578 -22.64 37.03 -5.84
C GLN A 578 -22.93 38.43 -5.29
N GLY A 579 -22.21 39.43 -5.80
CA GLY A 579 -22.40 40.84 -5.43
C GLY A 579 -23.67 41.46 -6.04
N GLU A 580 -24.03 42.67 -5.61
CA GLU A 580 -25.23 43.37 -6.11
C GLU A 580 -25.24 43.63 -7.62
N ASN A 581 -24.06 43.67 -8.27
CA ASN A 581 -23.90 43.92 -9.71
C ASN A 581 -23.90 42.64 -10.58
N GLU A 582 -24.41 41.51 -10.07
CA GLU A 582 -24.25 40.16 -10.64
C GLU A 582 -22.79 39.69 -10.83
N CYS A 583 -21.81 40.42 -10.32
CA CYS A 583 -20.39 40.05 -10.39
C CYS A 583 -20.05 38.99 -9.32
N LEU A 584 -19.16 38.05 -9.67
CA LEU A 584 -18.72 36.99 -8.77
C LEU A 584 -17.52 37.48 -7.94
N ILE A 585 -17.70 37.53 -6.63
CA ILE A 585 -16.65 37.87 -5.66
C ILE A 585 -16.09 36.57 -5.11
N THR A 586 -14.77 36.39 -5.17
CA THR A 586 -14.07 35.21 -4.67
C THR A 586 -13.04 35.61 -3.62
N PHE A 587 -12.93 34.84 -2.54
CA PHE A 587 -12.01 35.09 -1.43
C PHE A 587 -11.70 33.82 -0.64
N LEU A 588 -10.62 33.84 0.14
CA LEU A 588 -10.18 32.73 0.98
C LEU A 588 -10.27 33.11 2.47
N ILE A 589 -10.72 32.17 3.31
CA ILE A 589 -10.79 32.34 4.76
C ILE A 589 -9.85 31.35 5.45
N THR A 590 -9.05 31.84 6.39
CA THR A 590 -8.26 31.04 7.35
C THR A 590 -8.68 31.38 8.78
N THR A 591 -8.42 30.50 9.75
CA THR A 591 -8.68 30.76 11.18
C THR A 591 -7.38 30.82 11.95
N ASP A 592 -7.24 31.88 12.76
CA ASP A 592 -6.17 32.03 13.75
C ASP A 592 -6.35 31.02 14.90
N ASN A 593 -5.27 30.78 15.66
CA ASN A 593 -5.19 29.99 16.88
C ASN A 593 -6.17 30.46 17.97
N GLU A 594 -6.63 31.71 17.93
CA GLU A 594 -7.68 32.27 18.80
C GLU A 594 -9.12 32.13 18.24
N GLY A 595 -9.30 31.44 17.11
CA GLY A 595 -10.61 31.21 16.48
C GLY A 595 -11.15 32.38 15.65
N LYS A 596 -10.34 33.41 15.40
CA LYS A 596 -10.70 34.59 14.60
C LYS A 596 -10.46 34.35 13.11
N SER A 597 -11.41 34.73 12.24
CA SER A 597 -11.29 34.53 10.80
C SER A 597 -10.41 35.60 10.13
N ILE A 598 -9.47 35.20 9.29
CA ILE A 598 -8.65 36.09 8.46
C ILE A 598 -9.05 35.88 7.00
N ILE A 599 -9.32 36.98 6.28
CA ILE A 599 -9.75 36.97 4.88
C ILE A 599 -8.56 37.35 3.99
N HIS A 600 -8.29 36.53 2.99
CA HIS A 600 -7.20 36.67 2.03
C HIS A 600 -7.73 36.77 0.59
N SER A 601 -6.95 37.45 -0.27
CA SER A 601 -7.09 37.40 -1.74
C SER A 601 -8.51 37.70 -2.25
N ILE A 602 -9.10 38.83 -1.84
CA ILE A 602 -10.42 39.26 -2.33
C ILE A 602 -10.30 39.68 -3.81
N SER A 603 -11.01 38.99 -4.70
CA SER A 603 -11.03 39.29 -6.14
C SER A 603 -12.47 39.38 -6.67
N GLU A 604 -12.77 40.43 -7.42
CA GLU A 604 -13.99 40.59 -8.21
C GLU A 604 -13.71 40.19 -9.66
N LYS A 605 -14.35 39.12 -10.16
CA LYS A 605 -14.20 38.64 -11.55
C LYS A 605 -15.56 38.46 -12.22
N ASP A 606 -15.57 38.68 -13.53
CA ASP A 606 -16.71 38.48 -14.44
C ASP A 606 -17.95 39.35 -14.17
N CYS A 607 -17.81 40.66 -14.41
CA CYS A 607 -18.98 41.51 -14.63
C CYS A 607 -19.39 41.46 -16.12
N PRO A 608 -20.63 41.04 -16.47
CA PRO A 608 -21.08 41.05 -17.86
C PRO A 608 -21.17 42.48 -18.40
N LYS A 609 -20.32 42.83 -19.37
CA LYS A 609 -20.44 44.09 -20.12
C LYS A 609 -21.62 43.98 -21.09
N PRO A 610 -22.50 44.98 -21.20
CA PRO A 610 -23.63 44.90 -22.14
C PRO A 610 -23.10 44.76 -23.58
N PRO A 611 -23.68 43.87 -24.40
CA PRO A 611 -23.20 43.63 -25.75
C PRO A 611 -23.38 44.87 -26.63
N ASN A 612 -22.38 45.20 -27.45
CA ASN A 612 -22.45 46.28 -28.43
C ASN A 612 -23.40 45.90 -29.58
N ILE A 613 -24.71 46.08 -29.37
CA ILE A 613 -25.80 45.86 -30.32
C ILE A 613 -25.49 46.41 -31.74
N PRO A 614 -24.93 47.63 -31.93
CA PRO A 614 -24.64 48.12 -33.29
C PRO A 614 -23.58 47.29 -34.02
N MET A 615 -22.59 46.72 -33.31
CA MET A 615 -21.51 45.94 -33.93
C MET A 615 -22.01 44.58 -34.44
N ILE A 616 -22.91 43.94 -33.68
CA ILE A 616 -23.52 42.67 -34.06
C ILE A 616 -24.41 42.86 -35.29
N MET A 617 -25.23 43.91 -35.31
CA MET A 617 -26.10 44.22 -36.46
C MET A 617 -25.29 44.52 -37.74
N LEU A 618 -24.17 45.22 -37.61
CA LEU A 618 -23.28 45.53 -38.73
C LEU A 618 -22.56 44.26 -39.24
N GLY A 619 -22.09 43.40 -38.35
CA GLY A 619 -21.46 42.13 -38.71
C GLY A 619 -22.42 41.18 -39.46
N VAL A 620 -23.64 41.00 -38.95
CA VAL A 620 -24.64 40.11 -39.58
C VAL A 620 -25.07 40.64 -40.94
N SER A 621 -25.28 41.96 -41.07
CA SER A 621 -25.66 42.58 -42.34
C SER A 621 -24.56 42.43 -43.40
N LEU A 622 -23.28 42.63 -43.02
CA LEU A 622 -22.15 42.49 -43.92
C LEU A 622 -21.94 41.04 -44.37
N ALA A 623 -22.15 40.07 -43.49
CA ALA A 623 -22.03 38.65 -43.81
C ALA A 623 -23.09 38.20 -44.83
N ILE A 624 -24.35 38.62 -44.66
CA ILE A 624 -25.43 38.31 -45.61
C ILE A 624 -25.13 38.92 -46.99
N LEU A 625 -24.63 40.16 -47.02
CA LEU A 625 -24.28 40.83 -48.27
C LEU A 625 -23.13 40.12 -49.00
N LEU A 626 -22.08 39.70 -48.26
CA LEU A 626 -20.95 38.95 -48.81
C LEU A 626 -21.37 37.61 -49.39
N ILE A 627 -22.23 36.85 -48.69
CA ILE A 627 -22.75 35.58 -49.19
C ILE A 627 -23.54 35.80 -50.49
N GLY A 628 -24.37 36.84 -50.56
CA GLY A 628 -25.10 37.21 -51.78
C GLY A 628 -24.17 37.50 -52.96
N VAL A 629 -23.10 38.27 -52.74
CA VAL A 629 -22.11 38.59 -53.78
C VAL A 629 -21.36 37.35 -54.25
N VAL A 630 -20.95 36.48 -53.32
CA VAL A 630 -20.27 35.21 -53.67
C VAL A 630 -21.16 34.33 -54.53
N LEU A 631 -22.45 34.18 -54.17
CA LEU A 631 -23.40 33.40 -54.97
C LEU A 631 -23.60 33.99 -56.37
N LEU A 632 -23.66 35.32 -56.50
CA LEU A 632 -23.75 35.98 -57.82
C LEU A 632 -22.46 35.79 -58.64
N CYS A 633 -21.29 35.83 -58.02
CA CYS A 633 -20.01 35.54 -58.69
C CYS A 633 -19.94 34.09 -59.17
N ILE A 634 -20.35 33.13 -58.34
CA ILE A 634 -20.43 31.70 -58.72
C ILE A 634 -21.41 31.52 -59.87
N TRP A 635 -22.61 32.11 -59.78
CA TRP A 635 -23.60 32.04 -60.86
C TRP A 635 -23.07 32.64 -62.17
N LYS A 636 -22.46 33.83 -62.12
CA LYS A 636 -21.87 34.47 -63.31
C LYS A 636 -20.71 33.66 -63.89
N LEU A 637 -19.88 33.02 -63.07
CA LEU A 637 -18.83 32.11 -63.53
C LEU A 637 -19.40 30.87 -64.21
N LEU A 638 -20.42 30.24 -63.61
CA LEU A 638 -21.09 29.07 -64.19
C LEU A 638 -21.75 29.40 -65.53
N VAL A 639 -22.46 30.53 -65.62
CA VAL A 639 -23.07 30.99 -66.87
C VAL A 639 -22.00 31.33 -67.89
N SER A 640 -20.94 32.05 -67.52
CA SER A 640 -19.86 32.40 -68.46
C SER A 640 -19.12 31.16 -68.98
N PHE A 641 -18.95 30.13 -68.14
CA PHE A 641 -18.36 28.86 -68.56
C PHE A 641 -19.31 28.09 -69.50
N HIS A 642 -20.60 28.07 -69.20
CA HIS A 642 -21.62 27.45 -70.05
C HIS A 642 -21.72 28.17 -71.41
N ASP A 643 -21.77 29.50 -71.42
CA ASP A 643 -21.78 30.31 -72.65
C ASP A 643 -20.50 30.12 -73.45
N ARG A 644 -19.31 30.09 -72.83
CA ARG A 644 -18.06 29.78 -73.56
C ARG A 644 -18.10 28.39 -74.17
N LYS A 645 -18.66 27.41 -73.48
CA LYS A 645 -18.81 26.05 -74.00
C LYS A 645 -19.79 25.98 -75.16
N GLU A 646 -20.92 26.66 -75.07
CA GLU A 646 -21.91 26.73 -76.16
C GLU A 646 -21.41 27.56 -77.35
N VAL A 647 -20.68 28.66 -77.12
CA VAL A 647 -20.02 29.43 -78.21
C VAL A 647 -18.94 28.59 -78.90
N ALA A 648 -18.10 27.87 -78.15
CA ALA A 648 -17.12 26.96 -78.73
C ALA A 648 -17.78 25.83 -79.52
N LYS A 649 -18.90 25.30 -79.03
CA LYS A 649 -19.73 24.31 -79.75
C LYS A 649 -20.36 24.91 -81.00
N PHE A 650 -20.87 26.14 -80.94
CA PHE A 650 -21.44 26.86 -82.08
C PHE A 650 -20.39 27.21 -83.14
N GLU A 651 -19.18 27.63 -82.76
CA GLU A 651 -18.06 27.84 -83.70
C GLU A 651 -17.57 26.53 -84.33
N ALA A 652 -17.58 25.43 -83.56
CA ALA A 652 -17.30 24.08 -84.07
C ALA A 652 -18.39 23.57 -85.03
N GLU A 653 -19.67 23.88 -84.80
CA GLU A 653 -20.77 23.58 -85.72
C GLU A 653 -20.73 24.49 -86.96
N ARG A 654 -20.42 25.78 -86.81
CA ARG A 654 -20.28 26.76 -87.89
C ARG A 654 -19.09 26.44 -88.81
N SER A 655 -17.97 25.96 -88.28
CA SER A 655 -16.81 25.52 -89.09
C SER A 655 -17.05 24.21 -89.83
N LYS A 656 -17.99 23.36 -89.36
CA LYS A 656 -18.46 22.16 -90.06
C LYS A 656 -19.55 22.47 -91.10
N ALA A 657 -20.27 23.59 -90.97
CA ALA A 657 -21.23 24.08 -91.95
C ALA A 657 -20.56 24.87 -93.09
N LYS A 658 -19.73 24.19 -93.90
CA LYS A 658 -19.35 24.70 -95.24
C LYS A 658 -20.56 24.58 -96.17
N TRP A 659 -21.32 25.65 -96.31
CA TRP A 659 -22.26 25.81 -97.41
C TRP A 659 -21.46 26.00 -98.70
N GLN A 660 -21.55 25.02 -99.62
CA GLN A 660 -21.08 25.18 -100.99
C GLN A 660 -21.97 26.20 -101.69
N THR A 661 -21.42 27.38 -101.97
CA THR A 661 -21.99 28.35 -102.92
C THR A 661 -21.86 27.78 -104.33
N GLY A 662 -22.95 27.21 -104.85
CA GLY A 662 -23.03 26.80 -106.25
C GLY A 662 -24.34 26.09 -106.57
N THR A 663 -25.26 26.82 -107.19
CA THR A 663 -26.44 26.38 -107.95
C THR A 663 -27.78 26.13 -107.22
N ASN A 664 -28.82 26.65 -107.87
CA ASN A 664 -30.19 26.94 -107.43
C ASN A 664 -31.09 25.68 -107.41
N PRO A 665 -31.71 25.29 -106.29
CA PRO A 665 -32.56 24.09 -106.21
C PRO A 665 -33.95 24.17 -106.86
N LEU A 666 -34.34 25.25 -107.58
CA LEU A 666 -35.51 25.20 -108.47
C LEU A 666 -35.27 24.34 -109.74
N TYR A 667 -34.08 23.77 -109.89
CA TYR A 667 -33.71 22.91 -111.00
C TYR A 667 -33.86 21.42 -110.62
N ARG A 668 -34.77 20.70 -111.30
CA ARG A 668 -34.90 19.24 -111.23
C ARG A 668 -34.24 18.59 -112.45
N GLY A 669 -33.11 17.92 -112.24
CA GLY A 669 -32.48 17.03 -113.22
C GLY A 669 -33.07 15.62 -113.15
N SER A 670 -33.42 15.06 -114.31
CA SER A 670 -34.06 13.76 -114.46
C SER A 670 -33.04 12.61 -114.60
N THR A 671 -32.53 12.08 -113.48
CA THR A 671 -31.82 10.78 -113.49
C THR A 671 -31.70 10.19 -112.09
N SER A 672 -32.14 8.94 -111.90
CA SER A 672 -31.98 8.15 -110.67
C SER A 672 -30.88 7.11 -110.86
N THR A 673 -30.01 6.95 -109.86
CA THR A 673 -28.92 5.96 -109.90
C THR A 673 -28.86 5.21 -108.58
N PHE A 674 -29.01 3.88 -108.64
CA PHE A 674 -28.76 2.94 -107.55
C PHE A 674 -27.58 2.06 -107.92
N LYS A 675 -26.70 1.71 -106.96
CA LYS A 675 -25.74 0.62 -107.14
C LYS A 675 -25.56 -0.23 -105.89
N ASN A 676 -25.36 -1.51 -106.18
CA ASN A 676 -25.68 -2.72 -105.44
C ASN A 676 -24.41 -3.38 -104.86
N VAL A 677 -24.62 -4.24 -103.86
CA VAL A 677 -23.64 -5.00 -103.06
C VAL A 677 -22.98 -6.10 -103.89
N THR A 678 -21.70 -5.99 -104.21
CA THR A 678 -20.74 -7.10 -104.43
C THR A 678 -19.41 -6.53 -104.92
N TYR A 679 -18.32 -6.70 -104.17
CA TYR A 679 -17.08 -7.34 -104.65
C TYR A 679 -16.05 -7.49 -103.51
N LYS A 680 -15.65 -8.75 -103.29
CA LYS A 680 -14.54 -9.25 -102.48
C LYS A 680 -13.19 -8.81 -103.05
N HIS A 681 -12.17 -8.61 -102.22
CA HIS A 681 -10.99 -9.51 -102.19
C HIS A 681 -10.07 -9.31 -100.97
N ARG A 682 -9.40 -10.40 -100.61
CA ARG A 682 -8.52 -10.75 -99.48
C ARG A 682 -7.03 -10.55 -99.84
N GLU A 683 -6.17 -10.31 -98.84
CA GLU A 683 -4.92 -11.05 -98.46
C GLU A 683 -4.01 -10.20 -97.52
N LYS A 684 -3.76 -10.65 -96.27
CA LYS A 684 -2.58 -11.38 -95.71
C LYS A 684 -1.28 -10.54 -95.60
N GLN A 685 -0.80 -10.14 -94.41
CA GLN A 685 -0.09 -10.87 -93.33
C GLN A 685 1.45 -10.88 -93.50
N LYS A 686 2.17 -10.28 -92.52
CA LYS A 686 3.58 -10.56 -92.17
C LYS A 686 3.79 -10.31 -90.66
N VAL A 687 4.67 -11.10 -90.06
CA VAL A 687 4.86 -11.39 -88.63
C VAL A 687 6.32 -11.02 -88.24
N ASP A 688 6.58 -11.05 -86.92
CA ASP A 688 7.86 -11.15 -86.16
C ASP A 688 8.42 -9.85 -85.56
N LEU A 689 8.90 -9.78 -84.31
CA LEU A 689 8.83 -10.60 -83.08
C LEU A 689 9.51 -9.77 -81.95
N SER A 690 9.03 -9.89 -80.70
CA SER A 690 9.70 -9.92 -79.36
C SER A 690 10.89 -8.99 -79.01
N THR A 691 11.10 -8.46 -77.80
CA THR A 691 11.06 -8.98 -76.40
C THR A 691 10.99 -7.76 -75.46
N ASP A 692 10.05 -7.65 -74.51
CA ASP A 692 10.01 -8.21 -73.14
C ASP A 692 10.97 -7.55 -72.13
N GLY A 693 10.36 -6.97 -71.10
CA GLY A 693 10.91 -6.19 -69.98
C GLY A 693 9.81 -5.29 -69.41
#